data_AF-A0A366HHC2-F1
#
_entry.id   AF-A0A366HHC2-F1
#
_cell.length_a   1.000
_cell.length_b   1.000
_cell.length_c   1.000
_cell.angle_alpha   90.00
_cell.angle_beta   90.00
_cell.angle_gamma   90.00
#
_symmetry.space_group_name_H-M   'P 1'
#
loop_
_entity.id
_entity.type
_entity.pdbx_description
1 polymer ?
#
loop_
_entity_poly.entity_id
_entity_poly.type
_entity_poly.pdbx_seq_one_letter_code
_entity_poly.pdbx_strand_id
1 'polypeptide(L)'
;MAIERVRYVGEPVAVVMAESRYIAEDALELISVEYVKLGVVVDPEQALCPDAPVLHDAVGTNAVNDRNFRYGDPESVFASAERTVSIKVHYPRNSCTPMECFAVVAEYLSGGDGYDVLSNFQGPFALHPVMARALKVPGAKLRMRTPHDSGGSFGTKQAVSTYVVLMCLASRKAGAPVKWIEDRLEHLVAAVSATNRVTTIEAAVQADGEILALRYHQIDDCGAYLRAPEPATFYRMHGMLTGAYKVRHLDVRNQVVLTNKTPTGLVRGFGGPQMYFALERLMQRIAVELDLDPLDVIARNLIEADAFPYLTPAGSLYDSGNYQAAISQACKEGGLDELLARREQVRAKGGVYGIGYAMIVEPSISNMGYITTALTPDERAKAGPKNGANTSATINIDGLGSVSVMIDSVPQGQGHRTVVAQVVADALGLEPDDIVVNTEHDTQKDGWSIAAGNYSSRFAGAVAGTVHLAAMKVREKLALIAADTLRVSPNELVFAQRKIFVQSNPEHKLAFHRVAGNAHWSPATLPSGMEPGLRETVFWTPPQLVAPDENDVINSSAVYGLVFDICGLEVDRVTGKVRIDRYITLHDAGKILNPALADGQSRGGFAQGVGAALLEEFVYGDDGSFLSGTFADYLVPTSCEVPDPMILHMETPSPFTPLGTKGIGEGNNMSTPVCIANAVADALGVADIRLPLTPSRIHALLATTDPEPSPMSQASHPQAPVKKSKGGHALHMSGAVDLAATPEQVYAVLLSPDALARVVPGCRGLTLISENHYRADVTIGIGLVKARYLAQVRLSDLDPPHGLSLGGSGVSSLGSAEGNGRLQLEPTPNGMRLSYDYEVAVSGKVAAVGGRMLEGAAKVVLKQLFEQLGRQAGGDAAVPGQSWWRHLLNLLGVSK
;
A
#
# COMPACT_ATOMS: atom_id res chain seq x y z
N MET A 1 -21.12 10.72 -6.33
CA MET A 1 -21.43 11.64 -5.21
C MET A 1 -22.25 10.88 -4.19
N ALA A 2 -22.14 11.27 -2.92
CA ALA A 2 -22.94 10.72 -1.83
C ALA A 2 -24.44 10.93 -2.10
N ILE A 3 -25.22 9.89 -1.84
CA ILE A 3 -26.68 9.93 -1.81
C ILE A 3 -27.08 9.33 -0.47
N GLU A 4 -27.93 10.03 0.29
CA GLU A 4 -28.41 9.70 1.65
C GLU A 4 -27.33 9.67 2.76
N ARG A 5 -26.13 9.19 2.48
CA ARG A 5 -25.02 9.08 3.45
C ARG A 5 -23.66 9.29 2.82
N VAL A 6 -22.75 9.87 3.61
CA VAL A 6 -21.30 9.91 3.35
C VAL A 6 -20.64 8.76 4.10
N ARG A 7 -19.70 8.07 3.45
CA ARG A 7 -19.06 6.86 3.98
C ARG A 7 -17.58 7.03 4.30
N TYR A 8 -16.94 8.09 3.80
CA TYR A 8 -15.55 8.40 4.12
C TYR A 8 -15.29 9.90 3.99
N VAL A 9 -14.28 10.40 4.71
CA VAL A 9 -13.80 11.78 4.57
C VAL A 9 -13.20 11.95 3.17
N GLY A 10 -13.75 12.86 2.37
CA GLY A 10 -13.35 13.03 0.97
C GLY A 10 -14.38 12.59 -0.07
N GLU A 11 -15.49 12.01 0.35
CA GLU A 11 -16.54 11.64 -0.60
C GLU A 11 -17.20 12.89 -1.22
N PRO A 12 -17.28 13.01 -2.56
CA PRO A 12 -17.93 14.16 -3.17
C PRO A 12 -19.41 14.23 -2.82
N VAL A 13 -19.88 15.38 -2.30
CA VAL A 13 -21.28 15.61 -1.89
C VAL A 13 -22.02 16.49 -2.88
N ALA A 14 -21.37 17.54 -3.38
CA ALA A 14 -21.90 18.48 -4.35
C ALA A 14 -20.82 18.89 -5.36
N VAL A 15 -21.25 19.50 -6.46
CA VAL A 15 -20.36 20.10 -7.48
C VAL A 15 -20.84 21.53 -7.75
N VAL A 16 -19.90 22.48 -7.74
CA VAL A 16 -20.13 23.87 -8.12
C VAL A 16 -19.49 24.12 -9.48
N MET A 17 -20.19 24.89 -10.33
CA MET A 17 -19.68 25.33 -11.62
C MET A 17 -19.72 26.86 -11.65
N ALA A 18 -18.62 27.48 -12.06
CA ALA A 18 -18.49 28.93 -12.20
C ALA A 18 -17.54 29.27 -13.36
N GLU A 19 -17.45 30.56 -13.70
CA GLU A 19 -16.58 31.05 -14.78
C GLU A 19 -15.08 30.94 -14.45
N SER A 20 -14.73 30.80 -13.17
CA SER A 20 -13.35 30.61 -12.71
C SER A 20 -13.29 29.70 -11.48
N ARG A 21 -12.10 29.12 -11.24
CA ARG A 21 -11.84 28.30 -10.04
C ARG A 21 -12.06 29.09 -8.75
N TYR A 22 -11.62 30.35 -8.70
CA TYR A 22 -11.79 31.23 -7.52
C TYR A 22 -13.26 31.39 -7.13
N ILE A 23 -14.12 31.69 -8.11
CA ILE A 23 -15.56 31.85 -7.85
C ILE A 23 -16.19 30.51 -7.44
N ALA A 24 -15.73 29.38 -8.02
CA ALA A 24 -16.22 28.06 -7.64
C ALA A 24 -15.86 27.73 -6.18
N GLU A 25 -14.64 28.05 -5.73
CA GLU A 25 -14.20 27.89 -4.34
C GLU A 25 -15.00 28.78 -3.39
N ASP A 26 -15.19 30.07 -3.71
CA ASP A 26 -16.03 30.99 -2.92
C ASP A 26 -17.47 30.46 -2.79
N ALA A 27 -18.03 29.94 -3.89
CA ALA A 27 -19.39 29.41 -3.91
C ALA A 27 -19.54 28.06 -3.19
N LEU A 28 -18.46 27.28 -3.02
CA LEU A 28 -18.47 26.07 -2.19
C LEU A 28 -18.72 26.42 -0.72
N GLU A 29 -18.19 27.55 -0.21
CA GLU A 29 -18.42 28.00 1.17
C GLU A 29 -19.87 28.39 1.46
N LEU A 30 -20.67 28.65 0.42
CA LEU A 30 -22.08 28.99 0.55
C LEU A 30 -23.00 27.76 0.67
N ILE A 31 -22.46 26.55 0.44
CA ILE A 31 -23.22 25.31 0.57
C ILE A 31 -23.27 24.89 2.04
N SER A 32 -24.47 24.87 2.61
CA SER A 32 -24.72 24.29 3.94
C SER A 32 -25.18 22.84 3.80
N VAL A 33 -24.48 21.92 4.47
CA VAL A 33 -24.87 20.51 4.56
C VAL A 33 -24.97 20.11 6.03
N GLU A 34 -26.11 19.55 6.41
CA GLU A 34 -26.35 19.04 7.76
C GLU A 34 -26.15 17.52 7.79
N TYR A 35 -25.38 17.03 8.77
CA TYR A 35 -25.07 15.61 8.93
C TYR A 35 -25.53 15.09 10.29
N VAL A 36 -25.93 13.82 10.32
CA VAL A 36 -26.04 13.04 11.56
C VAL A 36 -24.86 12.07 11.59
N LYS A 37 -23.99 12.19 12.60
CA LYS A 37 -22.81 11.31 12.73
C LYS A 37 -23.25 9.88 13.05
N LEU A 38 -22.71 8.93 12.29
CA LEU A 38 -22.93 7.50 12.48
C LEU A 38 -21.69 6.84 13.11
N GLY A 39 -21.83 5.57 13.52
CA GLY A 39 -20.69 4.74 13.91
C GLY A 39 -19.69 4.59 12.75
N VAL A 40 -18.41 4.52 13.09
CA VAL A 40 -17.29 4.46 12.14
C VAL A 40 -16.47 3.22 12.42
N VAL A 41 -15.96 2.58 11.36
CA VAL A 41 -14.97 1.51 11.46
C VAL A 41 -13.83 1.76 10.48
N VAL A 42 -12.61 1.84 11.00
CA VAL A 42 -11.39 2.06 10.21
C VAL A 42 -10.42 0.88 10.28
N ASP A 43 -10.53 0.00 11.27
CA ASP A 43 -9.67 -1.17 11.36
C ASP A 43 -10.28 -2.35 10.57
N PRO A 44 -9.51 -3.02 9.68
CA PRO A 44 -10.00 -4.15 8.89
C PRO A 44 -10.48 -5.34 9.73
N GLU A 45 -9.85 -5.63 10.86
CA GLU A 45 -10.24 -6.76 11.70
C GLU A 45 -11.51 -6.41 12.50
N GLN A 46 -11.60 -5.18 13.02
CA GLN A 46 -12.81 -4.68 13.66
C GLN A 46 -14.00 -4.63 12.69
N ALA A 47 -13.77 -4.35 11.39
CA ALA A 47 -14.83 -4.36 10.39
C ALA A 47 -15.50 -5.74 10.21
N LEU A 48 -14.82 -6.82 10.59
CA LEU A 48 -15.34 -8.19 10.58
C LEU A 48 -16.11 -8.56 11.85
N CYS A 49 -16.07 -7.74 12.91
CA CYS A 49 -16.77 -8.03 14.16
C CYS A 49 -18.30 -7.94 13.96
N PRO A 50 -19.10 -8.82 14.61
CA PRO A 50 -20.57 -8.81 14.45
C PRO A 50 -21.27 -7.50 14.85
N ASP A 51 -20.65 -6.71 15.73
CA ASP A 51 -21.14 -5.43 16.24
C ASP A 51 -20.57 -4.20 15.49
N ALA A 52 -19.78 -4.43 14.45
CA ALA A 52 -19.21 -3.34 13.65
C ALA A 52 -20.30 -2.55 12.91
N PRO A 53 -20.19 -1.21 12.83
CA PRO A 53 -21.06 -0.40 11.98
C PRO A 53 -21.01 -0.88 10.53
N VAL A 54 -22.17 -1.20 9.94
CA VAL A 54 -22.28 -1.66 8.55
C VAL A 54 -22.31 -0.45 7.61
N LEU A 55 -21.41 -0.42 6.63
CA LEU A 55 -21.31 0.69 5.67
C LEU A 55 -22.41 0.69 4.60
N HIS A 56 -22.90 -0.50 4.26
CA HIS A 56 -23.89 -0.71 3.20
C HIS A 56 -25.00 -1.65 3.69
N ASP A 57 -26.08 -1.09 4.21
CA ASP A 57 -27.20 -1.86 4.77
C ASP A 57 -27.79 -2.88 3.79
N ALA A 58 -27.80 -2.56 2.49
CA ALA A 58 -28.27 -3.47 1.45
C ALA A 58 -27.41 -4.73 1.29
N VAL A 59 -26.14 -4.69 1.74
CA VAL A 59 -25.23 -5.84 1.77
C VAL A 59 -25.30 -6.54 3.13
N GLY A 60 -25.52 -5.80 4.22
CA GLY A 60 -25.71 -6.34 5.57
C GLY A 60 -24.43 -6.76 6.30
N THR A 61 -23.26 -6.63 5.65
CA THR A 61 -21.95 -6.95 6.22
C THR A 61 -20.87 -6.08 5.57
N ASN A 62 -19.75 -5.87 6.28
CA ASN A 62 -18.56 -5.23 5.71
C ASN A 62 -17.63 -6.24 5.01
N ALA A 63 -17.81 -7.55 5.24
CA ALA A 63 -17.09 -8.62 4.54
C ALA A 63 -17.77 -8.91 3.20
N VAL A 64 -17.35 -8.22 2.15
CA VAL A 64 -18.03 -8.24 0.83
C VAL A 64 -17.55 -9.35 -0.09
N ASN A 65 -16.45 -10.02 0.27
CA ASN A 65 -15.97 -11.23 -0.39
C ASN A 65 -15.20 -12.10 0.62
N ASP A 66 -15.49 -13.40 0.69
CA ASP A 66 -14.75 -14.39 1.50
C ASP A 66 -14.60 -15.66 0.66
N ARG A 67 -13.36 -15.98 0.27
CA ARG A 67 -13.05 -17.10 -0.62
C ARG A 67 -11.94 -17.94 0.01
N ASN A 68 -12.11 -19.26 -0.04
CA ASN A 68 -11.12 -20.24 0.38
C ASN A 68 -10.62 -21.01 -0.84
N PHE A 69 -9.31 -21.24 -0.90
CA PHE A 69 -8.64 -21.93 -2.00
C PHE A 69 -7.68 -22.96 -1.43
N ARG A 70 -7.57 -24.09 -2.11
CA ARG A 70 -6.66 -25.18 -1.76
C ARG A 70 -5.97 -25.66 -3.03
N TYR A 71 -4.64 -25.67 -3.03
CA TYR A 71 -3.83 -26.19 -4.12
C TYR A 71 -2.88 -27.26 -3.59
N GLY A 72 -2.95 -28.46 -4.17
CA GLY A 72 -2.27 -29.65 -3.65
C GLY A 72 -2.88 -30.16 -2.34
N ASP A 73 -2.04 -30.71 -1.44
CA ASP A 73 -2.48 -31.31 -0.18
C ASP A 73 -1.82 -30.67 1.07
N PRO A 74 -2.06 -29.37 1.32
CA PRO A 74 -1.44 -28.65 2.44
C PRO A 74 -1.81 -29.25 3.80
N GLU A 75 -3.02 -29.76 3.97
CA GLU A 75 -3.52 -30.30 5.24
C GLU A 75 -2.66 -31.46 5.76
N SER A 76 -2.41 -32.47 4.92
CA SER A 76 -1.53 -33.60 5.25
C SER A 76 -0.10 -33.14 5.51
N VAL A 77 0.41 -32.19 4.73
CA VAL A 77 1.78 -31.68 4.88
C VAL A 77 1.95 -30.97 6.22
N PHE A 78 1.04 -30.06 6.61
CA PHE A 78 1.06 -29.40 7.91
C PHE A 78 0.92 -30.40 9.06
N ALA A 79 0.11 -31.45 8.91
CA ALA A 79 -0.05 -32.48 9.93
C ALA A 79 1.22 -33.32 10.16
N SER A 80 2.03 -33.53 9.10
CA SER A 80 3.28 -34.30 9.16
C SER A 80 4.54 -33.46 9.33
N ALA A 81 4.45 -32.13 9.24
CA ALA A 81 5.60 -31.25 9.26
C ALA A 81 6.31 -31.29 10.61
N GLU A 82 7.63 -31.39 10.59
CA GLU A 82 8.44 -31.39 11.81
C GLU A 82 8.30 -30.07 12.58
N ARG A 83 8.23 -28.95 11.84
CA ARG A 83 8.02 -27.62 12.41
C ARG A 83 7.07 -26.78 11.56
N THR A 84 6.39 -25.86 12.23
CA THR A 84 5.59 -24.82 11.61
C THR A 84 6.07 -23.46 12.11
N VAL A 85 6.33 -22.53 11.19
CA VAL A 85 6.72 -21.15 11.50
C VAL A 85 5.61 -20.23 11.04
N SER A 86 5.22 -19.26 11.88
CA SER A 86 4.11 -18.35 11.62
C SER A 86 4.51 -16.90 11.88
N ILE A 87 3.97 -15.98 11.08
CA ILE A 87 4.03 -14.54 11.33
C ILE A 87 2.72 -13.86 10.92
N LYS A 88 2.28 -12.89 11.73
CA LYS A 88 1.21 -11.95 11.37
C LYS A 88 1.82 -10.60 11.04
N VAL A 89 1.51 -10.08 9.86
CA VAL A 89 2.04 -8.80 9.37
C VAL A 89 0.91 -7.82 9.06
N HIS A 90 1.22 -6.53 9.14
CA HIS A 90 0.32 -5.43 8.78
C HIS A 90 1.02 -4.53 7.76
N TYR A 91 0.52 -4.51 6.53
CA TYR A 91 0.98 -3.58 5.52
C TYR A 91 0.08 -2.33 5.54
N PRO A 92 0.64 -1.10 5.66
CA PRO A 92 -0.15 0.12 5.80
C PRO A 92 -0.81 0.54 4.48
N ARG A 93 -1.65 1.58 4.54
CA ARG A 93 -2.11 2.30 3.34
C ARG A 93 -1.11 3.39 2.99
N ASN A 94 -0.77 3.46 1.72
CA ASN A 94 0.01 4.53 1.11
C ASN A 94 -0.47 4.75 -0.34
N SER A 95 0.07 5.76 -1.01
CA SER A 95 -0.24 6.06 -2.40
C SER A 95 0.99 6.65 -3.11
N CYS A 96 1.14 6.39 -4.40
CA CYS A 96 2.17 7.05 -5.19
C CYS A 96 1.62 8.37 -5.74
N THR A 97 2.01 9.50 -5.15
CA THR A 97 1.43 10.80 -5.50
C THR A 97 2.10 11.42 -6.74
N PRO A 98 1.45 11.46 -7.92
CA PRO A 98 2.01 12.12 -9.09
C PRO A 98 2.09 13.63 -8.84
N MET A 99 3.15 14.28 -9.34
CA MET A 99 3.31 15.73 -9.20
C MET A 99 2.17 16.50 -9.88
N GLU A 100 1.73 16.06 -11.06
CA GLU A 100 0.50 16.53 -11.70
C GLU A 100 -0.70 15.73 -11.17
N CYS A 101 -1.67 16.43 -10.57
CA CYS A 101 -2.92 15.84 -10.08
C CYS A 101 -3.90 15.53 -11.24
N PHE A 102 -5.14 15.17 -10.94
CA PHE A 102 -6.12 14.85 -11.97
C PHE A 102 -6.57 16.09 -12.76
N ALA A 103 -6.79 15.88 -14.06
CA ALA A 103 -7.30 16.89 -14.96
C ALA A 103 -8.42 16.32 -15.83
N VAL A 104 -9.52 17.06 -15.93
CA VAL A 104 -10.67 16.73 -16.76
C VAL A 104 -11.19 17.99 -17.45
N VAL A 105 -11.37 17.91 -18.77
CA VAL A 105 -12.16 18.84 -19.56
C VAL A 105 -13.25 18.02 -20.24
N ALA A 106 -14.50 18.22 -19.86
CA ALA A 106 -15.64 17.48 -20.38
C ALA A 106 -16.60 18.42 -21.13
N GLU A 107 -17.09 17.96 -22.28
CA GLU A 107 -18.06 18.66 -23.10
C GLU A 107 -19.22 17.74 -23.46
N TYR A 108 -20.45 18.13 -23.12
CA TYR A 108 -21.66 17.47 -23.58
C TYR A 108 -22.04 17.95 -24.99
N LEU A 109 -22.07 17.01 -25.94
CA LEU A 109 -22.42 17.24 -27.33
C LEU A 109 -23.93 17.07 -27.52
N SER A 110 -24.68 18.16 -27.35
CA SER A 110 -26.15 18.16 -27.34
C SER A 110 -26.78 17.61 -28.62
N GLY A 111 -26.19 17.87 -29.79
CA GLY A 111 -26.70 17.35 -31.08
C GLY A 111 -26.56 15.83 -31.24
N GLY A 112 -25.64 15.19 -30.50
CA GLY A 112 -25.39 13.75 -30.56
C GLY A 112 -25.85 12.97 -29.33
N ASP A 113 -26.24 13.65 -28.25
CA ASP A 113 -26.44 13.10 -26.91
C ASP A 113 -25.25 12.22 -26.46
N GLY A 114 -24.06 12.83 -26.47
CA GLY A 114 -22.79 12.19 -26.14
C GLY A 114 -21.81 13.14 -25.48
N TYR A 115 -20.58 12.69 -25.22
CA TYR A 115 -19.56 13.45 -24.51
C TYR A 115 -18.20 13.37 -25.20
N ASP A 116 -17.49 14.50 -25.25
CA ASP A 116 -16.06 14.59 -25.56
C ASP A 116 -15.31 14.94 -24.27
N VAL A 117 -14.33 14.12 -23.90
CA VAL A 117 -13.57 14.29 -22.67
C VAL A 117 -12.09 14.28 -22.97
N LEU A 118 -11.37 15.32 -22.57
CA LEU A 118 -9.92 15.32 -22.47
C LEU A 118 -9.52 15.12 -21.00
N SER A 119 -8.77 14.07 -20.70
CA SER A 119 -8.31 13.80 -19.33
C SER A 119 -6.98 13.07 -19.32
N ASN A 120 -6.19 13.28 -18.26
CA ASN A 120 -4.96 12.53 -18.00
C ASN A 120 -5.22 11.09 -17.47
N PHE A 121 -6.36 10.49 -17.83
CA PHE A 121 -6.71 9.11 -17.54
C PHE A 121 -5.73 8.13 -18.19
N GLN A 122 -5.15 7.23 -17.38
CA GLN A 122 -4.10 6.30 -17.86
C GLN A 122 -4.61 4.96 -18.41
N GLY A 123 -5.90 4.65 -18.23
CA GLY A 123 -6.43 3.29 -18.33
C GLY A 123 -6.45 2.52 -16.99
N PRO A 124 -6.81 1.23 -16.99
CA PRO A 124 -7.25 0.43 -18.13
C PRO A 124 -8.54 0.96 -18.77
N PHE A 125 -8.66 0.83 -20.08
CA PHE A 125 -9.86 1.26 -20.82
C PHE A 125 -11.09 0.37 -20.56
N ALA A 126 -10.95 -0.70 -19.77
CA ALA A 126 -12.06 -1.44 -19.17
C ALA A 126 -13.05 -0.55 -18.40
N LEU A 127 -12.61 0.61 -17.92
CA LEU A 127 -13.46 1.59 -17.24
C LEU A 127 -14.25 2.47 -18.19
N HIS A 128 -13.91 2.51 -19.48
CA HIS A 128 -14.69 3.27 -20.47
C HIS A 128 -16.13 2.76 -20.56
N PRO A 129 -16.40 1.43 -20.72
CA PRO A 129 -17.75 0.89 -20.62
C PRO A 129 -18.46 1.16 -19.29
N VAL A 130 -17.71 1.21 -18.18
CA VAL A 130 -18.25 1.51 -16.85
C VAL A 130 -18.72 2.97 -16.78
N MET A 131 -17.91 3.91 -17.26
CA MET A 131 -18.25 5.33 -17.36
C MET A 131 -19.43 5.56 -18.30
N ALA A 132 -19.45 4.91 -19.47
CA ALA A 132 -20.56 5.01 -20.42
C ALA A 132 -21.88 4.52 -19.82
N ARG A 133 -21.86 3.39 -19.08
CA ARG A 133 -23.03 2.90 -18.33
C ARG A 133 -23.47 3.88 -17.24
N ALA A 134 -22.53 4.44 -16.49
CA ALA A 134 -22.85 5.45 -15.46
C ALA A 134 -23.52 6.70 -16.05
N LEU A 135 -23.05 7.13 -17.23
CA LEU A 135 -23.62 8.24 -18.00
C LEU A 135 -24.90 7.88 -18.77
N LYS A 136 -25.26 6.58 -18.80
CA LYS A 136 -26.39 6.01 -19.55
C LYS A 136 -26.35 6.33 -21.05
N VAL A 137 -25.17 6.26 -21.65
CA VAL A 137 -24.96 6.44 -23.09
C VAL A 137 -24.31 5.19 -23.70
N PRO A 138 -24.53 4.90 -25.00
CA PRO A 138 -23.74 3.92 -25.73
C PRO A 138 -22.25 4.29 -25.68
N GLY A 139 -21.35 3.29 -25.61
CA GLY A 139 -19.91 3.53 -25.55
C GLY A 139 -19.39 4.40 -26.71
N ALA A 140 -19.92 4.23 -27.92
CA ALA A 140 -19.57 5.06 -29.08
C ALA A 140 -19.86 6.56 -28.90
N LYS A 141 -20.75 6.92 -27.97
CA LYS A 141 -21.11 8.30 -27.63
C LYS A 141 -20.28 8.87 -26.47
N LEU A 142 -19.33 8.12 -25.92
CA LEU A 142 -18.34 8.62 -24.97
C LEU A 142 -16.97 8.61 -25.66
N ARG A 143 -16.49 9.78 -26.07
CA ARG A 143 -15.15 9.94 -26.64
C ARG A 143 -14.19 10.34 -25.53
N MET A 144 -13.22 9.47 -25.23
CA MET A 144 -12.13 9.78 -24.33
C MET A 144 -10.89 10.14 -25.15
N ARG A 145 -10.28 11.28 -24.79
CA ARG A 145 -9.02 11.76 -25.33
C ARG A 145 -7.99 11.87 -24.21
N THR A 146 -6.80 11.39 -24.47
CA THR A 146 -5.65 11.55 -23.57
C THR A 146 -4.71 12.62 -24.15
N PRO A 147 -4.24 13.59 -23.33
CA PRO A 147 -3.30 14.59 -23.78
C PRO A 147 -1.96 13.96 -24.18
N HIS A 148 -1.18 14.71 -24.96
CA HIS A 148 0.17 14.30 -25.34
C HIS A 148 1.05 14.03 -24.10
N ASP A 149 1.01 14.89 -23.09
CA ASP A 149 1.86 14.75 -21.89
C ASP A 149 1.02 14.60 -20.61
N SER A 150 1.55 13.84 -19.65
CA SER A 150 0.94 13.61 -18.33
C SER A 150 2.03 13.43 -17.29
N GLY A 151 1.97 14.21 -16.21
CA GLY A 151 3.03 14.32 -15.19
C GLY A 151 2.96 13.21 -14.14
N GLY A 152 3.42 12.00 -14.50
CA GLY A 152 3.40 10.83 -13.63
C GLY A 152 2.00 10.24 -13.44
N SER A 153 1.90 9.05 -12.85
CA SER A 153 0.60 8.44 -12.50
C SER A 153 0.77 7.37 -11.44
N PHE A 154 1.64 6.39 -11.73
CA PHE A 154 1.95 5.30 -10.83
C PHE A 154 0.70 4.48 -10.43
N GLY A 155 -0.26 4.34 -11.34
CA GLY A 155 -1.54 3.66 -11.10
C GLY A 155 -2.67 4.58 -10.62
N THR A 156 -2.38 5.74 -10.02
CA THR A 156 -3.41 6.56 -9.37
C THR A 156 -4.38 7.25 -10.34
N LYS A 157 -3.91 7.68 -11.53
CA LYS A 157 -4.73 8.34 -12.58
C LYS A 157 -5.76 7.43 -13.26
N GLN A 158 -6.04 6.26 -12.70
CA GLN A 158 -7.22 5.47 -13.02
C GLN A 158 -8.46 6.06 -12.31
N ALA A 159 -8.28 6.59 -11.10
CA ALA A 159 -9.35 7.09 -10.24
C ALA A 159 -10.07 8.33 -10.79
N VAL A 160 -9.40 9.10 -11.67
CA VAL A 160 -9.99 10.23 -12.39
C VAL A 160 -11.26 9.85 -13.15
N SER A 161 -11.44 8.57 -13.51
CA SER A 161 -12.66 8.05 -14.17
C SER A 161 -13.96 8.41 -13.43
N THR A 162 -13.94 8.46 -12.09
CA THR A 162 -15.11 8.90 -11.31
C THR A 162 -15.41 10.37 -11.57
N TYR A 163 -14.38 11.21 -11.58
CA TYR A 163 -14.50 12.65 -11.82
C TYR A 163 -14.80 12.98 -13.28
N VAL A 164 -14.37 12.15 -14.24
CA VAL A 164 -14.82 12.22 -15.63
C VAL A 164 -16.34 12.12 -15.72
N VAL A 165 -16.95 11.13 -15.06
CA VAL A 165 -18.41 10.98 -15.04
C VAL A 165 -19.07 12.21 -14.42
N LEU A 166 -18.55 12.71 -13.29
CA LEU A 166 -19.11 13.90 -12.63
C LEU A 166 -19.03 15.15 -13.54
N MET A 167 -17.89 15.37 -14.21
CA MET A 167 -17.71 16.53 -15.07
C MET A 167 -18.51 16.44 -16.38
N CYS A 168 -18.74 15.23 -16.90
CA CYS A 168 -19.69 15.03 -17.99
C CYS A 168 -21.12 15.45 -17.58
N LEU A 169 -21.58 15.04 -16.39
CA LEU A 169 -22.88 15.44 -15.88
C LEU A 169 -22.96 16.95 -15.61
N ALA A 170 -21.89 17.53 -15.07
CA ALA A 170 -21.74 18.96 -14.86
C ALA A 170 -21.85 19.73 -16.20
N SER A 171 -21.08 19.31 -17.21
CA SER A 171 -21.12 19.91 -18.55
C SER A 171 -22.51 19.83 -19.18
N ARG A 172 -23.19 18.68 -19.07
CA ARG A 172 -24.57 18.52 -19.54
C ARG A 172 -25.53 19.49 -18.84
N LYS A 173 -25.37 19.69 -17.53
CA LYS A 173 -26.21 20.60 -16.74
C LYS A 173 -25.94 22.06 -17.07
N ALA A 174 -24.68 22.43 -17.30
CA ALA A 174 -24.26 23.77 -17.67
C ALA A 174 -24.62 24.13 -19.14
N GLY A 175 -24.67 23.14 -20.03
CA GLY A 175 -24.78 23.38 -21.47
C GLY A 175 -23.51 23.97 -22.08
N ALA A 176 -22.36 23.74 -21.43
CA ALA A 176 -21.05 24.28 -21.81
C ALA A 176 -19.92 23.31 -21.40
N PRO A 177 -18.72 23.42 -22.00
CA PRO A 177 -17.54 22.69 -21.53
C PRO A 177 -17.22 23.01 -20.06
N VAL A 178 -16.89 21.99 -19.27
CA VAL A 178 -16.50 22.11 -17.86
C VAL A 178 -15.07 21.62 -17.68
N LYS A 179 -14.24 22.43 -17.03
CA LYS A 179 -12.87 22.10 -16.64
C LYS A 179 -12.80 21.89 -15.13
N TRP A 180 -12.22 20.77 -14.70
CA TRP A 180 -11.85 20.51 -13.32
C TRP A 180 -10.38 20.08 -13.25
N ILE A 181 -9.65 20.71 -12.33
CA ILE A 181 -8.25 20.42 -12.03
C ILE A 181 -8.18 20.22 -10.52
N GLU A 182 -7.85 19.00 -10.13
CA GLU A 182 -7.70 18.57 -8.74
C GLU A 182 -6.52 19.29 -8.07
N ASP A 183 -6.65 19.65 -6.80
CA ASP A 183 -5.52 20.06 -5.98
C ASP A 183 -4.92 18.92 -5.14
N ARG A 184 -3.84 19.20 -4.40
CA ARG A 184 -3.14 18.17 -3.62
C ARG A 184 -3.99 17.64 -2.46
N LEU A 185 -4.81 18.48 -1.83
CA LEU A 185 -5.64 18.06 -0.70
C LEU A 185 -6.73 17.11 -1.21
N GLU A 186 -7.43 17.49 -2.28
CA GLU A 186 -8.39 16.62 -2.97
C GLU A 186 -7.74 15.29 -3.39
N HIS A 187 -6.53 15.34 -3.93
CA HIS A 187 -5.81 14.15 -4.38
C HIS A 187 -5.50 13.18 -3.22
N LEU A 188 -4.91 13.67 -2.14
CA LEU A 188 -4.56 12.82 -0.99
C LEU A 188 -5.80 12.25 -0.30
N VAL A 189 -6.87 13.02 -0.25
CA VAL A 189 -8.10 12.67 0.47
C VAL A 189 -9.03 11.79 -0.36
N ALA A 190 -9.16 12.01 -1.67
CA ALA A 190 -10.28 11.50 -2.46
C ALA A 190 -9.91 10.77 -3.77
N ALA A 191 -8.62 10.70 -4.13
CA ALA A 191 -8.18 9.93 -5.30
C ALA A 191 -8.28 8.42 -5.04
N VAL A 192 -7.18 7.79 -4.62
CA VAL A 192 -7.06 6.37 -4.27
C VAL A 192 -5.87 6.15 -3.33
N SER A 193 -5.94 5.08 -2.54
CA SER A 193 -4.79 4.48 -1.86
C SER A 193 -4.53 3.05 -2.36
N ALA A 194 -3.34 2.53 -2.10
CA ALA A 194 -3.13 1.09 -2.04
C ALA A 194 -3.97 0.49 -0.90
N THR A 195 -4.23 -0.82 -0.96
CA THR A 195 -4.88 -1.51 0.16
C THR A 195 -3.91 -1.64 1.33
N ASN A 196 -4.40 -1.48 2.56
CA ASN A 196 -3.75 -2.09 3.70
C ASN A 196 -4.20 -3.55 3.77
N ARG A 197 -3.28 -4.40 4.22
CA ARG A 197 -3.55 -5.83 4.36
C ARG A 197 -3.04 -6.35 5.69
N VAL A 198 -3.89 -7.12 6.35
CA VAL A 198 -3.50 -7.94 7.50
C VAL A 198 -3.35 -9.36 7.00
N THR A 199 -2.17 -9.92 7.14
CA THR A 199 -1.87 -11.28 6.68
C THR A 199 -1.27 -12.08 7.82
N THR A 200 -1.91 -13.19 8.17
CA THR A 200 -1.25 -14.28 8.90
C THR A 200 -0.77 -15.29 7.87
N ILE A 201 0.54 -15.55 7.86
CA ILE A 201 1.16 -16.53 6.96
C ILE A 201 1.93 -17.56 7.78
N GLU A 202 1.76 -18.83 7.43
CA GLU A 202 2.37 -19.97 8.09
C GLU A 202 3.10 -20.85 7.06
N ALA A 203 4.25 -21.41 7.44
CA ALA A 203 5.00 -22.38 6.65
C ALA A 203 5.20 -23.67 7.44
N ALA A 204 4.90 -24.80 6.80
CA ALA A 204 5.42 -26.11 7.21
C ALA A 204 6.85 -26.24 6.68
N VAL A 205 7.82 -26.43 7.58
CA VAL A 205 9.25 -26.39 7.24
C VAL A 205 10.02 -27.62 7.74
N GLN A 206 11.04 -28.01 6.99
CA GLN A 206 12.07 -28.96 7.43
C GLN A 206 13.14 -28.26 8.27
N ALA A 207 13.96 -29.05 8.98
CA ALA A 207 15.05 -28.55 9.82
C ALA A 207 16.12 -27.75 9.06
N ASP A 208 16.24 -27.95 7.76
CA ASP A 208 17.19 -27.24 6.87
C ASP A 208 16.59 -25.99 6.20
N GLY A 209 15.36 -25.60 6.57
CA GLY A 209 14.66 -24.45 6.03
C GLY A 209 13.89 -24.69 4.74
N GLU A 210 13.80 -25.92 4.20
CA GLU A 210 12.91 -26.22 3.07
C GLU A 210 11.43 -26.03 3.47
N ILE A 211 10.69 -25.28 2.65
CA ILE A 211 9.25 -25.01 2.82
C ILE A 211 8.45 -26.01 2.01
N LEU A 212 7.58 -26.75 2.70
CA LEU A 212 6.75 -27.80 2.10
C LEU A 212 5.35 -27.30 1.74
N ALA A 213 4.76 -26.46 2.58
CA ALA A 213 3.45 -25.85 2.36
C ALA A 213 3.39 -24.44 2.96
N LEU A 214 2.55 -23.60 2.37
CA LEU A 214 2.17 -22.30 2.92
C LEU A 214 0.67 -22.25 3.22
N ARG A 215 0.31 -21.59 4.32
CA ARG A 215 -1.06 -21.22 4.64
C ARG A 215 -1.18 -19.71 4.81
N TYR A 216 -2.17 -19.12 4.13
CA TYR A 216 -2.46 -17.69 4.15
C TYR A 216 -3.86 -17.44 4.71
N HIS A 217 -3.96 -16.54 5.68
CA HIS A 217 -5.20 -15.87 6.03
C HIS A 217 -5.02 -14.36 5.85
N GLN A 218 -5.74 -13.81 4.89
CA GLN A 218 -5.53 -12.45 4.39
C GLN A 218 -6.83 -11.64 4.46
N ILE A 219 -6.74 -10.44 5.05
CA ILE A 219 -7.82 -9.46 5.14
C ILE A 219 -7.38 -8.18 4.42
N ASP A 220 -8.03 -7.87 3.30
CA ASP A 220 -7.71 -6.75 2.43
C ASP A 220 -8.78 -5.66 2.54
N ASP A 221 -8.37 -4.45 2.96
CA ASP A 221 -9.28 -3.33 3.18
C ASP A 221 -9.36 -2.42 1.96
N CYS A 222 -10.50 -2.46 1.28
CA CYS A 222 -10.79 -1.71 0.05
C CYS A 222 -11.42 -0.32 0.31
N GLY A 223 -11.58 0.09 1.58
CA GLY A 223 -12.18 1.37 1.95
C GLY A 223 -13.69 1.36 1.77
N ALA A 224 -14.30 2.52 1.57
CA ALA A 224 -15.75 2.65 1.67
C ALA A 224 -16.54 1.98 0.53
N TYR A 225 -15.87 1.67 -0.59
CA TYR A 225 -16.50 1.14 -1.79
C TYR A 225 -15.56 0.19 -2.53
N LEU A 226 -16.10 -0.90 -3.08
CA LEU A 226 -15.44 -1.63 -4.16
C LEU A 226 -15.53 -0.83 -5.45
N ARG A 227 -14.55 0.04 -5.69
CA ARG A 227 -14.41 0.77 -6.96
C ARG A 227 -13.71 -0.12 -7.97
N ALA A 228 -14.27 -0.23 -9.17
CA ALA A 228 -13.62 -1.00 -10.23
C ALA A 228 -12.17 -0.47 -10.47
N PRO A 229 -11.17 -1.36 -10.54
CA PRO A 229 -11.30 -2.81 -10.68
C PRO A 229 -11.24 -3.65 -9.38
N GLU A 230 -11.37 -3.07 -8.18
CA GLU A 230 -11.30 -3.82 -6.92
C GLU A 230 -12.33 -4.96 -6.83
N PRO A 231 -12.00 -6.13 -6.22
CA PRO A 231 -10.80 -6.45 -5.42
C PRO A 231 -9.58 -6.99 -6.22
N ALA A 232 -9.28 -6.39 -7.37
CA ALA A 232 -8.13 -6.74 -8.21
C ALA A 232 -6.77 -6.68 -7.51
N THR A 233 -6.57 -5.81 -6.51
CA THR A 233 -5.33 -5.74 -5.72
C THR A 233 -5.04 -7.08 -5.03
N PHE A 234 -6.08 -7.82 -4.70
CA PHE A 234 -5.96 -9.11 -4.04
C PHE A 234 -5.64 -10.23 -5.05
N TYR A 235 -6.47 -10.32 -6.09
CA TYR A 235 -6.46 -11.47 -7.01
C TYR A 235 -5.37 -11.41 -8.09
N ARG A 236 -4.77 -10.25 -8.37
CA ARG A 236 -3.65 -10.14 -9.32
C ARG A 236 -2.44 -10.98 -8.89
N MET A 237 -2.17 -11.05 -7.59
CA MET A 237 -1.04 -11.79 -7.03
C MET A 237 -1.39 -13.25 -6.71
N HIS A 238 -2.64 -13.66 -6.90
CA HIS A 238 -3.14 -14.97 -6.44
C HIS A 238 -2.41 -16.15 -7.07
N GLY A 239 -2.18 -16.08 -8.38
CA GLY A 239 -1.45 -17.12 -9.09
C GLY A 239 0.01 -17.27 -8.64
N MET A 240 0.59 -16.29 -7.95
CA MET A 240 2.02 -16.25 -7.61
C MET A 240 2.30 -16.16 -6.11
N LEU A 241 1.36 -16.62 -5.27
CA LEU A 241 1.47 -16.59 -3.80
C LEU A 241 2.71 -17.31 -3.22
N THR A 242 3.43 -18.09 -4.02
CA THR A 242 4.71 -18.73 -3.65
C THR A 242 5.94 -17.90 -4.00
N GLY A 243 5.80 -16.73 -4.63
CA GLY A 243 6.92 -15.87 -5.02
C GLY A 243 7.90 -16.60 -5.93
N ALA A 244 9.20 -16.49 -5.63
CA ALA A 244 10.27 -17.18 -6.35
C ALA A 244 10.50 -18.65 -5.90
N TYR A 245 9.66 -19.17 -5.00
CA TYR A 245 9.91 -20.41 -4.28
C TYR A 245 9.16 -21.62 -4.85
N LYS A 246 9.77 -22.80 -4.78
CA LYS A 246 9.29 -24.06 -5.38
C LYS A 246 8.18 -24.78 -4.60
N VAL A 247 7.51 -24.09 -3.68
CA VAL A 247 6.45 -24.62 -2.81
C VAL A 247 5.29 -25.18 -3.64
N ARG A 248 4.79 -26.37 -3.28
CA ARG A 248 3.76 -27.09 -4.07
C ARG A 248 2.38 -27.11 -3.42
N HIS A 249 2.26 -26.73 -2.16
CA HIS A 249 1.03 -26.86 -1.39
C HIS A 249 0.62 -25.53 -0.77
N LEU A 250 -0.61 -25.11 -1.04
CA LEU A 250 -1.16 -23.83 -0.59
C LEU A 250 -2.56 -24.00 -0.01
N ASP A 251 -2.79 -23.38 1.13
CA ASP A 251 -4.09 -23.16 1.75
C ASP A 251 -4.30 -21.64 1.90
N VAL A 252 -5.34 -21.07 1.30
CA VAL A 252 -5.49 -19.61 1.19
C VAL A 252 -6.92 -19.20 1.50
N ARG A 253 -7.09 -18.31 2.48
CA ARG A 253 -8.33 -17.61 2.75
C ARG A 253 -8.19 -16.12 2.49
N ASN A 254 -9.00 -15.61 1.57
CA ASN A 254 -9.04 -14.21 1.18
C ASN A 254 -10.35 -13.57 1.63
N GLN A 255 -10.26 -12.51 2.43
CA GLN A 255 -11.40 -11.70 2.86
C GLN A 255 -11.25 -10.25 2.43
N VAL A 256 -12.24 -9.71 1.74
CA VAL A 256 -12.30 -8.30 1.33
C VAL A 256 -13.25 -7.56 2.25
N VAL A 257 -12.74 -6.50 2.89
CA VAL A 257 -13.49 -5.72 3.88
C VAL A 257 -13.64 -4.27 3.46
N LEU A 258 -14.78 -3.68 3.84
CA LEU A 258 -15.05 -2.26 3.67
C LEU A 258 -14.91 -1.52 4.99
N THR A 259 -14.29 -0.34 4.92
CA THR A 259 -14.05 0.55 6.06
C THR A 259 -14.37 1.99 5.69
N ASN A 260 -14.54 2.88 6.66
CA ASN A 260 -14.83 4.30 6.45
C ASN A 260 -13.59 5.11 5.98
N LYS A 261 -12.83 4.55 5.03
CA LYS A 261 -11.64 5.15 4.43
C LYS A 261 -11.84 5.40 2.95
N THR A 262 -10.98 6.23 2.36
CA THR A 262 -10.94 6.47 0.92
C THR A 262 -10.85 5.14 0.15
N PRO A 263 -11.64 4.92 -0.90
CA PRO A 263 -11.58 3.68 -1.65
C PRO A 263 -10.20 3.41 -2.25
N THR A 264 -9.83 2.14 -2.31
CA THR A 264 -8.54 1.73 -2.89
C THR A 264 -8.60 1.69 -4.41
N GLY A 265 -7.43 1.63 -5.03
CA GLY A 265 -7.29 1.43 -6.45
C GLY A 265 -5.84 1.21 -6.85
N LEU A 266 -5.53 1.50 -8.10
CA LEU A 266 -4.21 1.20 -8.64
C LEU A 266 -3.14 2.10 -8.01
N VAL A 267 -2.15 1.47 -7.41
CA VAL A 267 -0.87 2.05 -6.97
C VAL A 267 0.23 1.11 -7.43
N ARG A 268 1.37 1.66 -7.85
CA ARG A 268 2.51 0.92 -8.44
C ARG A 268 2.89 -0.31 -7.59
N GLY A 269 3.06 -1.46 -8.24
CA GLY A 269 3.25 -2.74 -7.54
C GLY A 269 1.96 -3.46 -7.15
N PHE A 270 0.79 -2.87 -7.40
CA PHE A 270 -0.58 -3.38 -7.25
C PHE A 270 -0.72 -4.79 -6.65
N GLY A 271 -0.82 -4.85 -5.31
CA GLY A 271 -1.01 -6.06 -4.50
C GLY A 271 0.27 -6.78 -4.09
N GLY A 272 1.36 -6.51 -4.80
CA GLY A 272 2.67 -7.09 -4.58
C GLY A 272 3.32 -6.68 -3.27
N PRO A 273 3.38 -5.40 -2.88
CA PRO A 273 4.00 -5.01 -1.60
C PRO A 273 3.35 -5.72 -0.41
N GLN A 274 2.03 -5.83 -0.40
CA GLN A 274 1.27 -6.52 0.66
C GLN A 274 1.56 -8.02 0.73
N MET A 275 1.71 -8.67 -0.44
CA MET A 275 1.99 -10.10 -0.55
C MET A 275 3.46 -10.41 -0.19
N TYR A 276 4.41 -9.70 -0.79
CA TYR A 276 5.84 -9.92 -0.56
C TYR A 276 6.29 -9.46 0.83
N PHE A 277 5.63 -8.47 1.42
CA PHE A 277 5.87 -8.14 2.83
C PHE A 277 5.53 -9.32 3.74
N ALA A 278 4.45 -10.07 3.49
CA ALA A 278 4.16 -11.26 4.28
C ALA A 278 5.17 -12.40 4.00
N LEU A 279 5.39 -12.71 2.73
CA LEU A 279 6.22 -13.83 2.31
C LEU A 279 7.69 -13.65 2.69
N GLU A 280 8.32 -12.52 2.37
CA GLU A 280 9.75 -12.31 2.64
C GLU A 280 10.04 -12.06 4.14
N ARG A 281 9.07 -11.53 4.90
CA ARG A 281 9.17 -11.50 6.38
C ARG A 281 9.13 -12.92 6.95
N LEU A 282 8.29 -13.80 6.41
CA LEU A 282 8.24 -15.21 6.80
C LEU A 282 9.55 -15.92 6.47
N MET A 283 10.14 -15.68 5.30
CA MET A 283 11.46 -16.23 4.93
C MET A 283 12.53 -15.87 5.97
N GLN A 284 12.62 -14.60 6.37
CA GLN A 284 13.55 -14.20 7.42
C GLN A 284 13.17 -14.82 8.78
N ARG A 285 11.87 -14.92 9.09
CA ARG A 285 11.41 -15.52 10.35
C ARG A 285 11.81 -17.00 10.45
N ILE A 286 11.71 -17.76 9.35
CA ILE A 286 12.18 -19.16 9.27
C ILE A 286 13.69 -19.22 9.56
N ALA A 287 14.48 -18.36 8.91
CA ALA A 287 15.92 -18.31 9.13
C ALA A 287 16.28 -18.04 10.61
N VAL A 288 15.63 -17.06 11.24
CA VAL A 288 15.83 -16.74 12.67
C VAL A 288 15.40 -17.88 13.58
N GLU A 289 14.28 -18.55 13.29
CA GLU A 289 13.72 -19.61 14.15
C GLU A 289 14.49 -20.94 14.05
N LEU A 290 15.15 -21.17 12.91
CA LEU A 290 15.98 -22.34 12.67
C LEU A 290 17.49 -22.09 12.86
N ASP A 291 17.89 -20.86 13.20
CA ASP A 291 19.29 -20.43 13.32
C ASP A 291 20.11 -20.68 12.03
N LEU A 292 19.50 -20.31 10.90
CA LEU A 292 20.08 -20.43 9.56
C LEU A 292 20.38 -19.05 8.97
N ASP A 293 21.31 -18.99 8.00
CA ASP A 293 21.51 -17.76 7.22
C ASP A 293 20.26 -17.50 6.33
N PRO A 294 19.71 -16.27 6.30
CA PRO A 294 18.57 -15.95 5.46
C PRO A 294 18.78 -16.23 3.97
N LEU A 295 19.99 -16.07 3.43
CA LEU A 295 20.29 -16.40 2.03
C LEU A 295 20.28 -17.90 1.78
N ASP A 296 20.73 -18.71 2.75
CA ASP A 296 20.67 -20.16 2.63
C ASP A 296 19.22 -20.64 2.58
N VAL A 297 18.34 -20.07 3.41
CA VAL A 297 16.89 -20.37 3.38
C VAL A 297 16.25 -19.95 2.05
N ILE A 298 16.58 -18.75 1.54
CA ILE A 298 16.12 -18.31 0.22
C ILE A 298 16.59 -19.29 -0.86
N ALA A 299 17.91 -19.56 -0.92
CA ALA A 299 18.52 -20.41 -1.95
C ALA A 299 17.96 -21.84 -1.94
N ARG A 300 17.73 -22.42 -0.75
CA ARG A 300 17.15 -23.77 -0.57
C ARG A 300 15.79 -23.90 -1.26
N ASN A 301 15.01 -22.83 -1.25
CA ASN A 301 13.61 -22.81 -1.68
C ASN A 301 13.41 -22.28 -3.11
N LEU A 302 14.42 -21.79 -3.80
CA LEU A 302 14.25 -21.23 -5.15
C LEU A 302 13.76 -22.28 -6.16
N ILE A 303 13.01 -21.80 -7.15
CA ILE A 303 12.76 -22.54 -8.39
C ILE A 303 14.09 -22.76 -9.13
N GLU A 304 14.32 -23.99 -9.59
CA GLU A 304 15.55 -24.35 -10.32
C GLU A 304 15.54 -23.77 -11.75
N ALA A 305 16.71 -23.40 -12.26
CA ALA A 305 16.85 -22.75 -13.57
C ALA A 305 16.38 -23.62 -14.76
N ASP A 306 16.42 -24.95 -14.64
CA ASP A 306 15.96 -25.91 -15.64
C ASP A 306 14.46 -26.26 -15.52
N ALA A 307 13.76 -25.70 -14.53
CA ALA A 307 12.34 -25.93 -14.31
C ALA A 307 11.42 -24.99 -15.12
N PHE A 308 11.96 -23.99 -15.82
CA PHE A 308 11.17 -23.05 -16.63
C PHE A 308 10.82 -23.62 -18.01
N PRO A 309 9.60 -23.36 -18.53
CA PRO A 309 8.52 -22.61 -17.89
C PRO A 309 7.91 -23.38 -16.70
N TYR A 310 7.72 -22.68 -15.58
CA TYR A 310 7.32 -23.28 -14.29
C TYR A 310 5.87 -22.93 -13.96
N LEU A 311 5.03 -23.94 -13.75
CA LEU A 311 3.65 -23.76 -13.29
C LEU A 311 3.60 -23.77 -11.75
N THR A 312 3.19 -22.65 -11.16
CA THR A 312 2.93 -22.53 -9.72
C THR A 312 1.62 -23.24 -9.33
N PRO A 313 1.42 -23.62 -8.05
CA PRO A 313 0.20 -24.33 -7.63
C PRO A 313 -1.10 -23.59 -7.93
N ALA A 314 -1.10 -22.26 -7.81
CA ALA A 314 -2.26 -21.40 -8.06
C ALA A 314 -2.40 -20.96 -9.53
N GLY A 315 -1.47 -21.35 -10.41
CA GLY A 315 -1.65 -21.29 -11.86
C GLY A 315 -0.82 -20.28 -12.64
N SER A 316 0.04 -19.49 -11.99
CA SER A 316 0.99 -18.65 -12.75
C SER A 316 1.99 -19.51 -13.50
N LEU A 317 2.14 -19.24 -14.79
CA LEU A 317 3.11 -19.92 -15.65
C LEU A 317 4.32 -19.00 -15.82
N TYR A 318 5.32 -19.18 -14.96
CA TYR A 318 6.57 -18.42 -15.06
C TYR A 318 7.29 -18.82 -16.33
N ASP A 319 7.66 -17.81 -17.11
CA ASP A 319 8.05 -17.96 -18.50
C ASP A 319 9.52 -18.37 -18.66
N SER A 320 10.42 -17.72 -17.90
CA SER A 320 11.85 -18.02 -17.87
C SER A 320 12.52 -17.40 -16.64
N GLY A 321 13.68 -17.90 -16.21
CA GLY A 321 14.47 -17.28 -15.15
C GLY A 321 15.69 -18.12 -14.75
N ASN A 322 16.64 -17.51 -14.05
CA ASN A 322 17.74 -18.21 -13.39
C ASN A 322 18.09 -17.50 -12.07
N TYR A 323 17.37 -17.89 -11.03
CA TYR A 323 17.33 -17.17 -9.75
C TYR A 323 18.62 -17.36 -8.94
N GLN A 324 19.25 -18.52 -9.08
CA GLN A 324 20.53 -18.87 -8.46
C GLN A 324 21.66 -18.01 -9.03
N ALA A 325 21.67 -17.78 -10.34
CA ALA A 325 22.63 -16.87 -10.98
C ALA A 325 22.40 -15.42 -10.54
N ALA A 326 21.14 -14.98 -10.40
CA ALA A 326 20.81 -13.66 -9.87
C ALA A 326 21.37 -13.43 -8.46
N ILE A 327 21.20 -14.37 -7.52
CA ILE A 327 21.82 -14.27 -6.19
C ILE A 327 23.35 -14.20 -6.32
N SER A 328 23.94 -15.10 -7.10
CA SER A 328 25.39 -15.18 -7.26
C SER A 328 25.97 -13.87 -7.81
N GLN A 329 25.32 -13.29 -8.82
CA GLN A 329 25.72 -12.01 -9.42
C GLN A 329 25.55 -10.86 -8.43
N ALA A 330 24.40 -10.73 -7.76
CA ALA A 330 24.15 -9.66 -6.82
C ALA A 330 25.10 -9.69 -5.61
N CYS A 331 25.40 -10.89 -5.07
CA CYS A 331 26.34 -11.02 -3.96
C CYS A 331 27.77 -10.64 -4.38
N LYS A 332 28.21 -11.10 -5.56
CA LYS A 332 29.57 -10.87 -6.06
C LYS A 332 29.79 -9.43 -6.54
N GLU A 333 28.93 -8.93 -7.42
CA GLU A 333 29.06 -7.60 -8.03
C GLU A 333 28.54 -6.50 -7.09
N GLY A 334 27.56 -6.80 -6.24
CA GLY A 334 27.04 -5.87 -5.22
C GLY A 334 27.93 -5.73 -3.98
N GLY A 335 28.93 -6.61 -3.82
CA GLY A 335 29.89 -6.55 -2.74
C GLY A 335 29.30 -6.93 -1.38
N LEU A 336 28.56 -8.05 -1.30
CA LEU A 336 27.96 -8.51 -0.04
C LEU A 336 29.00 -8.74 1.06
N ASP A 337 30.16 -9.28 0.70
CA ASP A 337 31.27 -9.51 1.66
C ASP A 337 31.71 -8.22 2.35
N GLU A 338 31.69 -7.09 1.63
CA GLU A 338 32.01 -5.77 2.20
C GLU A 338 30.94 -5.32 3.20
N LEU A 339 29.64 -5.57 2.90
CA LEU A 339 28.55 -5.23 3.80
C LEU A 339 28.57 -6.08 5.07
N LEU A 340 28.88 -7.37 4.95
CA LEU A 340 29.05 -8.26 6.09
C LEU A 340 30.20 -7.79 6.98
N ALA A 341 31.37 -7.50 6.39
CA ALA A 341 32.52 -6.96 7.13
C ALA A 341 32.18 -5.62 7.80
N ARG A 342 31.42 -4.75 7.12
CA ARG A 342 30.95 -3.48 7.66
C ARG A 342 29.99 -3.65 8.84
N ARG A 343 29.02 -4.57 8.75
CA ARG A 343 28.10 -4.92 9.83
C ARG A 343 28.87 -5.32 11.09
N GLU A 344 29.82 -6.24 10.96
CA GLU A 344 30.61 -6.71 12.11
C GLU A 344 31.43 -5.58 12.73
N GLN A 345 32.04 -4.72 11.91
CA GLN A 345 32.79 -3.55 12.39
C GLN A 345 31.91 -2.55 13.15
N VAL A 346 30.69 -2.28 12.67
CA VAL A 346 29.76 -1.35 13.32
C VAL A 346 29.21 -1.95 14.61
N ARG A 347 28.77 -3.21 14.59
CA ARG A 347 28.27 -3.92 15.78
C ARG A 347 29.35 -4.07 16.86
N ALA A 348 30.60 -4.34 16.49
CA ALA A 348 31.73 -4.40 17.44
C ALA A 348 32.00 -3.08 18.18
N LYS A 349 31.61 -1.94 17.58
CA LYS A 349 31.68 -0.61 18.21
C LYS A 349 30.41 -0.24 18.98
N GLY A 350 29.48 -1.18 19.15
CA GLY A 350 28.18 -0.94 19.78
C GLY A 350 27.18 -0.18 18.90
N GLY A 351 27.43 -0.08 17.58
CA GLY A 351 26.45 0.45 16.63
C GLY A 351 25.34 -0.56 16.32
N VAL A 352 24.29 -0.09 15.63
CA VAL A 352 23.16 -0.91 15.17
C VAL A 352 23.20 -0.96 13.66
N TYR A 353 23.46 -2.14 13.11
CA TYR A 353 23.58 -2.38 11.68
C TYR A 353 22.85 -3.67 11.34
N GLY A 354 22.13 -3.70 10.22
CA GLY A 354 21.53 -4.93 9.70
C GLY A 354 21.59 -5.02 8.19
N ILE A 355 21.45 -6.23 7.69
CA ILE A 355 21.39 -6.57 6.27
C ILE A 355 20.08 -7.31 6.02
N GLY A 356 19.31 -6.82 5.06
CA GLY A 356 18.05 -7.42 4.63
C GLY A 356 18.15 -7.89 3.19
N TYR A 357 17.37 -8.94 2.90
CA TYR A 357 17.24 -9.53 1.58
C TYR A 357 15.76 -9.60 1.20
N ALA A 358 15.46 -9.50 -0.09
CA ALA A 358 14.14 -9.80 -0.64
C ALA A 358 14.28 -10.36 -2.05
N MET A 359 13.62 -11.49 -2.32
CA MET A 359 13.58 -12.13 -3.64
C MET A 359 12.14 -12.14 -4.14
N ILE A 360 11.83 -11.32 -5.16
CA ILE A 360 10.47 -11.18 -5.67
C ILE A 360 10.39 -11.47 -7.16
N VAL A 361 9.21 -11.90 -7.60
CA VAL A 361 8.86 -12.06 -9.01
C VAL A 361 7.94 -10.90 -9.42
N GLU A 362 8.30 -10.18 -10.49
CA GLU A 362 7.53 -9.07 -11.04
C GLU A 362 6.57 -9.55 -12.14
N PRO A 363 5.25 -9.65 -11.88
CA PRO A 363 4.27 -9.92 -12.93
C PRO A 363 4.10 -8.76 -13.90
N SER A 364 4.02 -9.06 -15.19
CA SER A 364 3.73 -8.08 -16.25
C SER A 364 2.72 -8.61 -17.28
N ILE A 365 1.98 -7.69 -17.89
CA ILE A 365 0.90 -8.00 -18.85
C ILE A 365 -0.20 -8.81 -18.15
N SER A 366 -0.96 -8.14 -17.27
CA SER A 366 -1.96 -8.82 -16.45
C SER A 366 -3.13 -9.37 -17.27
N ASN A 367 -3.56 -10.58 -16.89
CA ASN A 367 -4.70 -11.28 -17.46
C ASN A 367 -6.01 -10.64 -17.01
N MET A 368 -6.88 -10.20 -17.92
CA MET A 368 -8.18 -9.63 -17.54
C MET A 368 -9.10 -10.63 -16.82
N GLY A 369 -8.76 -11.92 -16.80
CA GLY A 369 -9.47 -12.98 -16.09
C GLY A 369 -9.23 -13.07 -14.58
N TYR A 370 -8.10 -12.57 -14.02
CA TYR A 370 -7.75 -12.81 -12.61
C TYR A 370 -8.82 -12.29 -11.64
N ILE A 371 -9.50 -11.19 -11.98
CA ILE A 371 -10.51 -10.60 -11.10
C ILE A 371 -11.72 -11.52 -10.91
N THR A 372 -11.96 -12.45 -11.84
CA THR A 372 -13.07 -13.40 -11.74
C THR A 372 -12.82 -14.50 -10.71
N THR A 373 -11.60 -14.66 -10.19
CA THR A 373 -11.29 -15.55 -9.06
C THR A 373 -12.00 -15.13 -7.76
N ALA A 374 -12.45 -13.86 -7.69
CA ALA A 374 -13.35 -13.37 -6.64
C ALA A 374 -14.74 -14.03 -6.66
N LEU A 375 -15.16 -14.55 -7.82
CA LEU A 375 -16.41 -15.30 -7.98
C LEU A 375 -16.14 -16.80 -7.78
N THR A 376 -17.17 -17.54 -7.38
CA THR A 376 -17.14 -19.01 -7.37
C THR A 376 -17.10 -19.58 -8.81
N PRO A 377 -16.67 -20.84 -9.00
CA PRO A 377 -16.70 -21.48 -10.32
C PRO A 377 -18.10 -21.44 -10.99
N ASP A 378 -19.17 -21.68 -10.23
CA ASP A 378 -20.55 -21.63 -10.73
C ASP A 378 -20.98 -20.24 -11.17
N GLU A 379 -20.57 -19.20 -10.45
CA GLU A 379 -20.84 -17.81 -10.82
C GLU A 379 -20.06 -17.40 -12.08
N ARG A 380 -18.80 -17.84 -12.21
CA ARG A 380 -18.01 -17.62 -13.43
C ARG A 380 -18.64 -18.30 -14.64
N ALA A 381 -19.10 -19.53 -14.50
CA ALA A 381 -19.78 -20.26 -15.56
C ALA A 381 -21.01 -19.51 -16.10
N LYS A 382 -21.74 -18.80 -15.22
CA LYS A 382 -22.89 -17.95 -15.61
C LYS A 382 -22.48 -16.63 -16.24
N ALA A 383 -21.40 -16.00 -15.77
CA ALA A 383 -20.94 -14.71 -16.28
C ALA A 383 -20.22 -14.79 -17.63
N GLY A 384 -19.74 -15.99 -17.99
CA GLY A 384 -18.93 -16.23 -19.18
C GLY A 384 -17.43 -15.99 -18.94
N PRO A 385 -16.56 -16.60 -19.75
CA PRO A 385 -15.12 -16.53 -19.57
C PRO A 385 -14.59 -15.11 -19.79
N LYS A 386 -13.66 -14.67 -18.94
CA LYS A 386 -12.87 -13.45 -19.10
C LYS A 386 -11.39 -13.80 -19.11
N ASN A 387 -10.65 -13.28 -20.07
CA ASN A 387 -9.23 -13.58 -20.25
C ASN A 387 -8.53 -12.56 -21.14
N GLY A 388 -7.24 -12.77 -21.37
CA GLY A 388 -6.44 -12.02 -22.34
C GLY A 388 -5.91 -10.69 -21.83
N ALA A 389 -5.05 -10.08 -22.64
CA ALA A 389 -4.49 -8.75 -22.41
C ALA A 389 -4.19 -8.09 -23.77
N ASN A 390 -5.24 -7.89 -24.56
CA ASN A 390 -5.12 -7.44 -25.94
C ASN A 390 -4.45 -6.06 -26.04
N THR A 391 -3.58 -5.90 -27.02
CA THR A 391 -2.91 -4.63 -27.32
C THR A 391 -2.91 -4.37 -28.82
N SER A 392 -2.81 -3.11 -29.21
CA SER A 392 -2.76 -2.72 -30.62
C SER A 392 -1.70 -1.68 -30.92
N ALA A 393 -1.19 -1.76 -32.15
CA ALA A 393 -0.30 -0.76 -32.74
C ALA A 393 -0.67 -0.56 -34.21
N THR A 394 -0.56 0.69 -34.68
CA THR A 394 -0.71 1.05 -36.08
C THR A 394 0.57 1.71 -36.57
N ILE A 395 1.09 1.26 -37.71
CA ILE A 395 2.18 1.93 -38.42
C ILE A 395 1.66 2.40 -39.77
N ASN A 396 1.92 3.66 -40.09
CA ASN A 396 1.56 4.27 -41.35
C ASN A 396 2.78 4.95 -41.97
N ILE A 397 3.02 4.69 -43.25
CA ILE A 397 4.06 5.34 -44.06
C ILE A 397 3.39 6.20 -45.12
N ASP A 398 3.72 7.49 -45.15
CA ASP A 398 3.15 8.42 -46.13
C ASP A 398 3.86 8.38 -47.50
N GLY A 399 3.39 9.21 -48.44
CA GLY A 399 3.96 9.30 -49.80
C GLY A 399 5.38 9.87 -49.87
N LEU A 400 5.89 10.46 -48.80
CA LEU A 400 7.27 10.94 -48.67
C LEU A 400 8.18 9.92 -47.95
N GLY A 401 7.62 8.80 -47.48
CA GLY A 401 8.34 7.77 -46.74
C GLY A 401 8.47 8.08 -45.25
N SER A 402 7.79 9.10 -44.72
CA SER A 402 7.78 9.38 -43.28
C SER A 402 6.94 8.33 -42.56
N VAL A 403 7.46 7.84 -41.43
CA VAL A 403 6.83 6.78 -40.65
C VAL A 403 6.15 7.38 -39.42
N SER A 404 4.89 7.05 -39.25
CA SER A 404 4.09 7.42 -38.08
C SER A 404 3.60 6.16 -37.37
N VAL A 405 3.69 6.16 -36.04
CA VAL A 405 3.33 5.03 -35.20
C VAL A 405 2.31 5.49 -34.18
N MET A 406 1.26 4.70 -34.01
CA MET A 406 0.24 4.88 -32.97
C MET A 406 0.16 3.63 -32.12
N ILE A 407 0.11 3.82 -30.81
CA ILE A 407 0.05 2.74 -29.82
C ILE A 407 -1.17 2.92 -28.92
N ASP A 408 -1.65 1.84 -28.32
CA ASP A 408 -2.76 1.89 -27.34
C ASP A 408 -2.30 2.09 -25.89
N SER A 409 -1.06 2.56 -25.72
CA SER A 409 -0.51 2.94 -24.43
C SER A 409 -0.46 4.46 -24.30
N VAL A 410 -0.80 4.94 -23.11
CA VAL A 410 -0.77 6.36 -22.75
C VAL A 410 0.38 6.59 -21.77
N PRO A 411 1.57 7.08 -22.19
CA PRO A 411 2.71 7.25 -21.31
C PRO A 411 2.55 8.43 -20.32
N GLN A 412 3.24 8.35 -19.18
CA GLN A 412 3.32 9.41 -18.15
C GLN A 412 4.77 9.68 -17.68
N GLY A 413 5.76 9.50 -18.55
CA GLY A 413 7.19 9.80 -18.26
C GLY A 413 8.19 8.64 -18.47
N GLN A 414 7.72 7.44 -18.78
CA GLN A 414 8.53 6.21 -18.84
C GLN A 414 9.24 5.96 -20.20
N GLY A 415 9.17 6.91 -21.13
CA GLY A 415 9.97 6.86 -22.37
C GLY A 415 9.43 5.98 -23.51
N HIS A 416 8.11 5.71 -23.54
CA HIS A 416 7.51 4.86 -24.60
C HIS A 416 7.84 5.34 -26.02
N ARG A 417 7.77 6.66 -26.28
CA ARG A 417 8.06 7.23 -27.61
C ARG A 417 9.45 6.87 -28.12
N THR A 418 10.45 7.00 -27.24
CA THR A 418 11.85 6.67 -27.54
C THR A 418 11.99 5.20 -27.92
N VAL A 419 11.48 4.30 -27.08
CA VAL A 419 11.59 2.85 -27.32
C VAL A 419 10.83 2.42 -28.58
N VAL A 420 9.63 2.97 -28.81
CA VAL A 420 8.85 2.69 -30.02
C VAL A 420 9.59 3.16 -31.27
N ALA A 421 10.17 4.36 -31.26
CA ALA A 421 10.97 4.86 -32.37
C ALA A 421 12.18 3.95 -32.64
N GLN A 422 12.89 3.52 -31.61
CA GLN A 422 14.02 2.57 -31.71
C GLN A 422 13.58 1.23 -32.33
N VAL A 423 12.50 0.63 -31.83
CA VAL A 423 11.99 -0.67 -32.32
C VAL A 423 11.58 -0.60 -33.80
N VAL A 424 10.93 0.49 -34.21
CA VAL A 424 10.50 0.67 -35.62
C VAL A 424 11.68 1.00 -36.53
N ALA A 425 12.61 1.84 -36.06
CA ALA A 425 13.83 2.17 -36.78
C ALA A 425 14.66 0.91 -37.08
N ASP A 426 14.89 0.06 -36.08
CA ASP A 426 15.59 -1.22 -36.22
C ASP A 426 14.90 -2.15 -37.23
N ALA A 427 13.56 -2.23 -37.17
CA ALA A 427 12.80 -3.10 -38.07
C ALA A 427 12.83 -2.63 -39.53
N LEU A 428 12.79 -1.32 -39.77
CA LEU A 428 12.68 -0.71 -41.11
C LEU A 428 14.01 -0.21 -41.68
N GLY A 429 15.11 -0.32 -40.94
CA GLY A 429 16.43 0.16 -41.36
C GLY A 429 16.52 1.69 -41.46
N LEU A 430 15.79 2.38 -40.60
CA LEU A 430 15.72 3.84 -40.48
C LEU A 430 16.45 4.32 -39.23
N GLU A 431 16.51 5.63 -39.00
CA GLU A 431 16.94 6.20 -37.72
C GLU A 431 15.71 6.57 -36.86
N PRO A 432 15.82 6.61 -35.52
CA PRO A 432 14.71 6.99 -34.64
C PRO A 432 14.09 8.35 -34.98
N ASP A 433 14.89 9.32 -35.43
CA ASP A 433 14.41 10.65 -35.84
C ASP A 433 13.54 10.64 -37.10
N ASP A 434 13.55 9.55 -37.87
CA ASP A 434 12.67 9.36 -39.03
C ASP A 434 11.25 8.90 -38.61
N ILE A 435 11.04 8.60 -37.33
CA ILE A 435 9.81 7.98 -36.79
C ILE A 435 9.07 8.96 -35.88
N VAL A 436 7.81 9.26 -36.23
CA VAL A 436 6.90 10.04 -35.38
C VAL A 436 6.03 9.08 -34.56
N VAL A 437 6.19 9.09 -33.25
CA VAL A 437 5.37 8.27 -32.35
C VAL A 437 4.28 9.11 -31.70
N ASN A 438 3.03 8.87 -32.10
CA ASN A 438 1.86 9.49 -31.49
C ASN A 438 1.36 8.64 -30.32
N THR A 439 1.26 9.27 -29.15
CA THR A 439 0.75 8.67 -27.91
C THR A 439 -0.41 9.46 -27.31
N GLU A 440 -0.89 10.48 -28.01
CA GLU A 440 -2.26 10.94 -27.79
C GLU A 440 -3.18 9.78 -28.17
N HIS A 441 -4.23 9.59 -27.39
CA HIS A 441 -5.17 8.50 -27.60
C HIS A 441 -6.58 9.05 -27.73
N ASP A 442 -7.32 8.61 -28.73
CA ASP A 442 -8.68 9.02 -29.05
C ASP A 442 -9.53 7.78 -29.36
N THR A 443 -10.45 7.45 -28.45
CA THR A 443 -11.25 6.22 -28.54
C THR A 443 -12.18 6.15 -29.75
N GLN A 444 -12.35 7.25 -30.51
CA GLN A 444 -13.13 7.27 -31.75
C GLN A 444 -12.28 7.16 -33.02
N LYS A 445 -10.95 7.32 -32.94
CA LYS A 445 -10.06 7.32 -34.12
C LYS A 445 -9.04 6.19 -34.08
N ASP A 446 -8.62 5.80 -32.90
CA ASP A 446 -7.46 4.95 -32.71
C ASP A 446 -7.88 3.50 -32.46
N GLY A 447 -7.00 2.57 -32.79
CA GLY A 447 -7.15 1.18 -32.36
C GLY A 447 -6.98 1.09 -30.85
N TRP A 448 -7.93 0.44 -30.16
CA TRP A 448 -7.84 0.19 -28.73
C TRP A 448 -8.58 -1.08 -28.32
N SER A 449 -8.32 -1.53 -27.10
CA SER A 449 -8.98 -2.68 -26.48
C SER A 449 -9.34 -2.37 -25.03
N ILE A 450 -10.15 -3.23 -24.39
CA ILE A 450 -10.45 -3.14 -22.95
C ILE A 450 -9.16 -3.14 -22.09
N ALA A 451 -8.08 -3.74 -22.58
CA ALA A 451 -6.78 -3.80 -21.90
C ALA A 451 -5.80 -2.68 -22.33
N ALA A 452 -6.23 -1.74 -23.18
CA ALA A 452 -5.43 -0.56 -23.53
C ALA A 452 -5.15 0.30 -22.28
N GLY A 453 -4.07 1.08 -22.36
CA GLY A 453 -3.60 1.94 -21.28
C GLY A 453 -2.17 1.65 -20.85
N ASN A 454 -1.76 2.30 -19.77
CA ASN A 454 -0.44 2.13 -19.15
C ASN A 454 -0.57 1.68 -17.68
N TYR A 455 -0.37 0.39 -17.46
CA TYR A 455 -0.44 -0.27 -16.15
C TYR A 455 0.20 -1.67 -16.23
N SER A 456 0.44 -2.33 -15.09
CA SER A 456 0.94 -3.72 -15.01
C SER A 456 2.20 -4.00 -15.83
N SER A 457 3.15 -3.06 -15.84
CA SER A 457 4.39 -3.11 -16.62
C SER A 457 4.23 -3.64 -18.06
N ARG A 458 3.08 -3.40 -18.72
CA ARG A 458 2.71 -4.10 -19.97
C ARG A 458 3.43 -3.60 -21.22
N PHE A 459 4.07 -2.43 -21.16
CA PHE A 459 4.59 -1.75 -22.34
C PHE A 459 5.65 -2.57 -23.10
N ALA A 460 6.73 -2.99 -22.45
CA ALA A 460 7.85 -3.62 -23.14
C ALA A 460 7.48 -4.96 -23.78
N GLY A 461 6.76 -5.82 -23.04
CA GLY A 461 6.37 -7.15 -23.53
C GLY A 461 5.18 -7.14 -24.49
N ALA A 462 4.14 -6.34 -24.24
CA ALA A 462 2.94 -6.32 -25.07
C ALA A 462 2.99 -5.24 -26.15
N VAL A 463 3.10 -3.97 -25.76
CA VAL A 463 2.93 -2.82 -26.67
C VAL A 463 4.10 -2.74 -27.65
N ALA A 464 5.34 -2.72 -27.16
CA ALA A 464 6.53 -2.67 -28.01
C ALA A 464 6.66 -3.94 -28.86
N GLY A 465 6.29 -5.10 -28.31
CA GLY A 465 6.18 -6.35 -29.07
C GLY A 465 5.19 -6.24 -30.24
N THR A 466 4.05 -5.60 -30.03
CA THR A 466 3.01 -5.42 -31.07
C THR A 466 3.41 -4.38 -32.12
N VAL A 467 4.12 -3.33 -31.69
CA VAL A 467 4.79 -2.40 -32.61
C VAL A 467 5.78 -3.15 -33.50
N HIS A 468 6.60 -4.04 -32.94
CA HIS A 468 7.52 -4.85 -33.72
C HIS A 468 6.78 -5.72 -34.74
N LEU A 469 5.71 -6.40 -34.33
CA LEU A 469 4.88 -7.19 -35.25
C LEU A 469 4.28 -6.33 -36.37
N ALA A 470 3.78 -5.13 -36.07
CA ALA A 470 3.30 -4.19 -37.08
C ALA A 470 4.42 -3.73 -38.03
N ALA A 471 5.61 -3.45 -37.50
CA ALA A 471 6.76 -3.03 -38.30
C ALA A 471 7.22 -4.14 -39.25
N MET A 472 7.19 -5.41 -38.80
CA MET A 472 7.51 -6.56 -39.63
C MET A 472 6.50 -6.75 -40.77
N LYS A 473 5.20 -6.57 -40.54
CA LYS A 473 4.20 -6.59 -41.62
C LYS A 473 4.43 -5.50 -42.67
N VAL A 474 4.73 -4.28 -42.21
CA VAL A 474 5.07 -3.17 -43.12
C VAL A 474 6.35 -3.48 -43.90
N ARG A 475 7.37 -4.02 -43.24
CA ARG A 475 8.63 -4.45 -43.86
C ARG A 475 8.40 -5.50 -44.93
N GLU A 476 7.58 -6.51 -44.65
CA GLU A 476 7.22 -7.57 -45.61
C GLU A 476 6.53 -6.98 -46.85
N LYS A 477 5.58 -6.07 -46.65
CA LYS A 477 4.90 -5.37 -47.76
C LYS A 477 5.89 -4.56 -48.61
N LEU A 478 6.77 -3.80 -47.98
CA LEU A 478 7.83 -3.04 -48.67
C LEU A 478 8.83 -3.96 -49.38
N ALA A 479 9.18 -5.10 -48.78
CA ALA A 479 10.09 -6.08 -49.37
C ALA A 479 9.47 -6.68 -50.64
N LEU A 480 8.17 -7.01 -50.63
CA LEU A 480 7.45 -7.49 -51.81
C LEU A 480 7.42 -6.44 -52.93
N ILE A 481 7.22 -5.16 -52.60
CA ILE A 481 7.23 -4.06 -53.59
C ILE A 481 8.64 -3.85 -54.16
N ALA A 482 9.66 -3.84 -53.30
CA ALA A 482 11.05 -3.67 -53.72
C ALA A 482 11.57 -4.87 -54.52
N ALA A 483 11.14 -6.09 -54.19
CA ALA A 483 11.54 -7.33 -54.84
C ALA A 483 11.17 -7.35 -56.33
N ASP A 484 9.98 -6.88 -56.70
CA ASP A 484 9.59 -6.81 -58.12
C ASP A 484 10.50 -5.83 -58.90
N THR A 485 10.84 -4.69 -58.28
CA THR A 485 11.71 -3.68 -58.88
C THR A 485 13.17 -4.18 -59.00
N LEU A 486 13.68 -4.85 -57.97
CA LEU A 486 15.04 -5.37 -57.90
C LEU A 486 15.21 -6.76 -58.54
N ARG A 487 14.11 -7.41 -58.97
CA ARG A 487 14.10 -8.75 -59.58
C ARG A 487 14.77 -9.82 -58.71
N VAL A 488 14.51 -9.80 -57.41
CA VAL A 488 15.04 -10.77 -56.42
C VAL A 488 13.93 -11.32 -55.53
N SER A 489 14.22 -12.31 -54.68
CA SER A 489 13.29 -12.74 -53.63
C SER A 489 13.20 -11.70 -52.50
N PRO A 490 12.01 -11.47 -51.90
CA PRO A 490 11.86 -10.57 -50.74
C PRO A 490 12.78 -10.93 -49.56
N ASN A 491 13.08 -12.22 -49.38
CA ASN A 491 13.94 -12.71 -48.29
C ASN A 491 15.42 -12.37 -48.48
N GLU A 492 15.83 -11.96 -49.69
CA GLU A 492 17.20 -11.51 -49.97
C GLU A 492 17.40 -10.02 -49.67
N LEU A 493 16.34 -9.30 -49.27
CA LEU A 493 16.37 -7.85 -49.06
C LEU A 493 16.74 -7.49 -47.62
N VAL A 494 17.70 -6.58 -47.51
CA VAL A 494 18.15 -5.98 -46.25
C VAL A 494 17.68 -4.54 -46.18
N PHE A 495 17.18 -4.15 -45.01
CA PHE A 495 16.76 -2.79 -44.68
C PHE A 495 17.80 -2.20 -43.76
N ALA A 496 18.54 -1.19 -44.21
CA ALA A 496 19.49 -0.45 -43.39
C ALA A 496 19.85 0.89 -44.04
N GLN A 497 20.30 1.85 -43.23
CA GLN A 497 20.80 3.15 -43.71
C GLN A 497 19.81 3.86 -44.65
N ARG A 498 18.51 3.82 -44.32
CA ARG A 498 17.41 4.39 -45.12
C ARG A 498 17.29 3.81 -46.53
N LYS A 499 17.74 2.56 -46.74
CA LYS A 499 17.77 1.86 -48.03
C LYS A 499 17.28 0.43 -47.89
N ILE A 500 16.82 -0.10 -49.01
CA ILE A 500 16.46 -1.52 -49.21
C ILE A 500 17.40 -2.06 -50.30
N PHE A 501 18.21 -3.06 -49.99
CA PHE A 501 19.22 -3.59 -50.91
C PHE A 501 19.34 -5.11 -50.86
N VAL A 502 19.89 -5.70 -51.93
CA VAL A 502 20.10 -7.16 -52.01
C VAL A 502 21.30 -7.56 -51.15
N GLN A 503 21.13 -8.54 -50.26
CA GLN A 503 22.17 -8.98 -49.31
C GLN A 503 23.49 -9.35 -49.99
N SER A 504 23.42 -10.05 -51.13
CA SER A 504 24.59 -10.50 -51.90
C SER A 504 25.26 -9.39 -52.71
N ASN A 505 24.57 -8.27 -52.97
CA ASN A 505 25.09 -7.14 -53.72
C ASN A 505 24.49 -5.82 -53.20
N PRO A 506 25.09 -5.20 -52.17
CA PRO A 506 24.58 -3.97 -51.57
C PRO A 506 24.51 -2.76 -52.50
N GLU A 507 25.17 -2.78 -53.67
CA GLU A 507 25.04 -1.72 -54.68
C GLU A 507 23.70 -1.80 -55.43
N HIS A 508 23.05 -2.97 -55.44
CA HIS A 508 21.71 -3.13 -55.97
C HIS A 508 20.67 -2.72 -54.91
N LYS A 509 20.32 -1.43 -54.91
CA LYS A 509 19.59 -0.76 -53.82
C LYS A 509 18.53 0.22 -54.30
N LEU A 510 17.50 0.39 -53.46
CA LEU A 510 16.48 1.44 -53.55
C LEU A 510 16.49 2.27 -52.28
N ALA A 511 16.24 3.58 -52.40
CA ALA A 511 16.01 4.41 -51.22
C ALA A 511 14.64 4.07 -50.62
N PHE A 512 14.57 3.96 -49.28
CA PHE A 512 13.34 3.57 -48.57
C PHE A 512 12.15 4.46 -48.96
N HIS A 513 12.33 5.78 -48.94
CA HIS A 513 11.29 6.75 -49.29
C HIS A 513 10.74 6.59 -50.71
N ARG A 514 11.55 6.09 -51.66
CA ARG A 514 11.09 5.86 -53.03
C ARG A 514 10.20 4.63 -53.13
N VAL A 515 10.56 3.56 -52.44
CA VAL A 515 9.72 2.35 -52.39
C VAL A 515 8.38 2.67 -51.72
N ALA A 516 8.43 3.40 -50.60
CA ALA A 516 7.25 3.88 -49.92
C ALA A 516 6.38 4.78 -50.82
N GLY A 517 6.96 5.84 -51.39
CA GLY A 517 6.24 6.79 -52.25
C GLY A 517 5.63 6.14 -53.50
N ASN A 518 6.35 5.21 -54.14
CA ASN A 518 5.83 4.49 -55.31
C ASN A 518 4.56 3.70 -54.98
N ALA A 519 4.43 3.15 -53.77
CA ALA A 519 3.22 2.46 -53.35
C ALA A 519 1.98 3.37 -53.28
N HIS A 520 2.18 4.68 -53.13
CA HIS A 520 1.11 5.69 -53.13
C HIS A 520 0.82 6.25 -54.52
N TRP A 521 1.86 6.56 -55.30
CA TRP A 521 1.71 7.20 -56.62
C TRP A 521 1.38 6.21 -57.75
N SER A 522 1.77 4.95 -57.61
CA SER A 522 1.67 3.93 -58.65
C SER A 522 0.98 2.66 -58.13
N PRO A 523 -0.26 2.70 -57.64
CA PRO A 523 -0.94 1.53 -57.08
C PRO A 523 -1.11 0.38 -58.10
N ALA A 524 -1.14 0.69 -59.40
CA ALA A 524 -1.20 -0.31 -60.46
C ALA A 524 0.09 -1.14 -60.63
N THR A 525 1.21 -0.71 -60.03
CA THR A 525 2.49 -1.43 -60.06
C THR A 525 2.70 -2.29 -58.81
N LEU A 526 1.72 -2.36 -57.91
CA LEU A 526 1.80 -3.24 -56.74
C LEU A 526 1.70 -4.72 -57.17
N PRO A 527 2.33 -5.65 -56.41
CA PRO A 527 2.18 -7.07 -56.64
C PRO A 527 0.71 -7.51 -56.71
N SER A 528 0.41 -8.49 -57.56
CA SER A 528 -0.96 -9.01 -57.71
C SER A 528 -1.53 -9.50 -56.37
N GLY A 529 -2.76 -9.10 -56.06
CA GLY A 529 -3.44 -9.43 -54.80
C GLY A 529 -3.02 -8.60 -53.59
N MET A 530 -2.08 -7.65 -53.75
CA MET A 530 -1.71 -6.73 -52.67
C MET A 530 -2.69 -5.55 -52.59
N GLU A 531 -3.21 -5.30 -51.39
CA GLU A 531 -4.04 -4.11 -51.13
C GLU A 531 -3.19 -2.82 -51.16
N PRO A 532 -3.68 -1.72 -51.79
CA PRO A 532 -3.01 -0.43 -51.76
C PRO A 532 -2.84 0.17 -50.36
N GLY A 533 -1.93 1.15 -50.25
CA GLY A 533 -1.65 1.88 -49.00
C GLY A 533 -0.60 1.20 -48.12
N LEU A 534 0.13 1.99 -47.33
CA LEU A 534 1.17 1.51 -46.42
C LEU A 534 0.77 1.77 -44.97
N ARG A 535 -0.32 1.12 -44.55
CA ARG A 535 -0.84 1.21 -43.19
C ARG A 535 -1.17 -0.18 -42.67
N GLU A 536 -0.57 -0.56 -41.56
CA GLU A 536 -0.81 -1.84 -40.89
C GLU A 536 -1.28 -1.60 -39.47
N THR A 537 -2.39 -2.24 -39.07
CA THR A 537 -2.87 -2.27 -37.69
C THR A 537 -2.80 -3.71 -37.19
N VAL A 538 -2.09 -3.92 -36.08
CA VAL A 538 -1.93 -5.24 -35.47
C VAL A 538 -2.57 -5.24 -34.10
N PHE A 539 -3.29 -6.30 -33.80
CA PHE A 539 -3.75 -6.64 -32.45
C PHE A 539 -3.03 -7.92 -32.01
N TRP A 540 -2.60 -7.95 -30.75
CA TRP A 540 -1.91 -9.10 -30.17
C TRP A 540 -2.39 -9.33 -28.74
N THR A 541 -2.56 -10.60 -28.39
CA THR A 541 -2.77 -11.05 -27.02
C THR A 541 -1.91 -12.30 -26.79
N PRO A 542 -1.26 -12.44 -25.63
CA PRO A 542 -0.53 -13.66 -25.32
C PRO A 542 -1.51 -14.84 -25.19
N PRO A 543 -1.26 -16.00 -25.83
CA PRO A 543 -2.15 -17.16 -25.76
C PRO A 543 -2.17 -17.82 -24.37
N GLN A 544 -1.17 -17.56 -23.53
CA GLN A 544 -1.05 -18.09 -22.17
C GLN A 544 -2.04 -17.45 -21.18
N LEU A 545 -2.74 -16.38 -21.59
CA LEU A 545 -3.70 -15.68 -20.75
C LEU A 545 -5.11 -16.24 -20.97
N VAL A 546 -5.42 -17.34 -20.28
CA VAL A 546 -6.72 -18.02 -20.30
C VAL A 546 -7.58 -17.66 -19.08
N ALA A 547 -8.86 -18.01 -19.11
CA ALA A 547 -9.75 -17.78 -17.97
C ALA A 547 -9.41 -18.74 -16.82
N PRO A 548 -9.74 -18.40 -15.55
CA PRO A 548 -9.60 -19.35 -14.45
C PRO A 548 -10.42 -20.61 -14.71
N ASP A 549 -9.87 -21.78 -14.37
CA ASP A 549 -10.56 -23.07 -14.49
C ASP A 549 -11.53 -23.34 -13.33
N GLU A 550 -12.16 -24.52 -13.29
CA GLU A 550 -13.05 -24.93 -12.20
C GLU A 550 -12.34 -25.07 -10.84
N ASN A 551 -11.01 -25.21 -10.82
CA ASN A 551 -10.19 -25.36 -9.62
C ASN A 551 -9.57 -24.03 -9.15
N ASP A 552 -10.06 -22.91 -9.68
CA ASP A 552 -9.54 -21.57 -9.36
C ASP A 552 -8.05 -21.40 -9.71
N VAL A 553 -7.53 -22.16 -10.68
CA VAL A 553 -6.15 -22.02 -11.19
C VAL A 553 -6.12 -20.91 -12.24
N ILE A 554 -5.23 -19.93 -12.08
CA ILE A 554 -5.16 -18.75 -12.94
C ILE A 554 -3.73 -18.26 -13.21
N ASN A 555 -3.37 -18.23 -14.50
CA ASN A 555 -2.21 -17.50 -14.95
C ASN A 555 -2.51 -15.99 -14.95
N SER A 556 -2.09 -15.30 -13.89
CA SER A 556 -2.52 -13.93 -13.60
C SER A 556 -1.81 -12.87 -14.45
N SER A 557 -0.67 -13.22 -15.06
CA SER A 557 0.14 -12.35 -15.93
C SER A 557 0.86 -13.19 -17.00
N ALA A 558 1.31 -12.54 -18.08
CA ALA A 558 1.90 -13.29 -19.20
C ALA A 558 3.38 -13.58 -19.00
N VAL A 559 4.10 -12.69 -18.33
CA VAL A 559 5.55 -12.79 -18.11
C VAL A 559 5.92 -12.34 -16.70
N TYR A 560 7.04 -12.86 -16.22
CA TYR A 560 7.45 -12.79 -14.83
C TYR A 560 8.93 -12.43 -14.75
N GLY A 561 9.22 -11.16 -14.40
CA GLY A 561 10.59 -10.69 -14.14
C GLY A 561 11.06 -11.10 -12.75
N LEU A 562 12.36 -10.99 -12.48
CA LEU A 562 12.93 -11.23 -11.15
C LEU A 562 13.51 -9.93 -10.59
N VAL A 563 13.33 -9.70 -9.29
CA VAL A 563 14.09 -8.69 -8.55
C VAL A 563 14.68 -9.32 -7.30
N PHE A 564 15.99 -9.13 -7.10
CA PHE A 564 16.69 -9.51 -5.89
C PHE A 564 17.38 -8.30 -5.27
N ASP A 565 16.97 -7.98 -4.04
CA ASP A 565 17.42 -6.79 -3.34
C ASP A 565 18.23 -7.13 -2.09
N ILE A 566 19.30 -6.38 -1.87
CA ILE A 566 20.15 -6.43 -0.67
C ILE A 566 20.23 -5.02 -0.08
N CYS A 567 19.86 -4.86 1.19
CA CYS A 567 19.91 -3.58 1.89
C CYS A 567 20.78 -3.68 3.14
N GLY A 568 21.93 -2.99 3.13
CA GLY A 568 22.70 -2.70 4.34
C GLY A 568 22.27 -1.36 4.92
N LEU A 569 21.95 -1.31 6.22
CA LEU A 569 21.54 -0.07 6.88
C LEU A 569 22.09 0.04 8.31
N GLU A 570 22.20 1.29 8.75
CA GLU A 570 22.48 1.67 10.14
C GLU A 570 21.22 2.26 10.78
N VAL A 571 21.03 1.99 12.08
CA VAL A 571 20.00 2.66 12.90
C VAL A 571 20.68 3.52 13.95
N ASP A 572 20.37 4.80 13.97
CA ASP A 572 20.82 5.69 15.02
C ASP A 572 20.04 5.40 16.32
N ARG A 573 20.75 4.94 17.36
CA ARG A 573 20.13 4.55 18.64
C ARG A 573 19.44 5.70 19.38
N VAL A 574 19.87 6.94 19.16
CA VAL A 574 19.38 8.11 19.92
C VAL A 574 18.11 8.66 19.25
N THR A 575 18.13 8.75 17.94
CA THR A 575 17.07 9.40 17.15
C THR A 575 16.09 8.42 16.55
N GLY A 576 16.44 7.13 16.45
CA GLY A 576 15.68 6.13 15.71
C GLY A 576 15.77 6.30 14.18
N LYS A 577 16.63 7.18 13.68
CA LYS A 577 16.78 7.41 12.24
C LYS A 577 17.43 6.20 11.57
N VAL A 578 16.79 5.69 10.52
CA VAL A 578 17.35 4.68 9.62
C VAL A 578 18.18 5.38 8.55
N ARG A 579 19.40 4.90 8.29
CA ARG A 579 20.25 5.34 7.18
C ARG A 579 20.65 4.13 6.35
N ILE A 580 20.22 4.11 5.10
CA ILE A 580 20.66 3.10 4.12
C ILE A 580 22.14 3.38 3.82
N ASP A 581 22.99 2.39 4.09
CA ASP A 581 24.42 2.43 3.78
C ASP A 581 24.64 2.06 2.31
N ARG A 582 24.04 0.95 1.88
CA ARG A 582 24.05 0.51 0.49
C ARG A 582 22.77 -0.24 0.18
N TYR A 583 22.23 0.02 -1.01
CA TYR A 583 21.12 -0.75 -1.57
C TYR A 583 21.56 -1.32 -2.92
N ILE A 584 21.53 -2.64 -3.06
CA ILE A 584 21.80 -3.34 -4.32
C ILE A 584 20.48 -3.91 -4.81
N THR A 585 20.20 -3.72 -6.10
CA THR A 585 19.01 -4.27 -6.74
C THR A 585 19.39 -4.89 -8.08
N LEU A 586 19.13 -6.18 -8.22
CA LEU A 586 19.30 -6.89 -9.47
C LEU A 586 17.95 -7.12 -10.13
N HIS A 587 17.84 -6.76 -11.40
CA HIS A 587 16.65 -6.96 -12.22
C HIS A 587 16.92 -7.96 -13.35
N ASP A 588 16.06 -8.98 -13.47
CA ASP A 588 15.93 -9.78 -14.69
C ASP A 588 14.60 -9.45 -15.37
N ALA A 589 14.66 -8.55 -16.35
CA ALA A 589 13.52 -8.09 -17.13
C ALA A 589 13.48 -8.70 -18.54
N GLY A 590 14.14 -9.85 -18.75
CA GLY A 590 14.39 -10.38 -20.09
C GLY A 590 15.23 -9.41 -20.91
N LYS A 591 14.96 -9.31 -22.22
CA LYS A 591 15.71 -8.38 -23.09
C LYS A 591 15.48 -6.93 -22.66
N ILE A 592 16.54 -6.15 -22.44
CA ILE A 592 16.43 -4.73 -22.12
C ILE A 592 16.42 -3.91 -23.41
N LEU A 593 15.32 -3.19 -23.66
CA LEU A 593 15.17 -2.37 -24.88
C LEU A 593 15.97 -1.07 -24.82
N ASN A 594 16.08 -0.46 -23.65
CA ASN A 594 16.82 0.78 -23.44
C ASN A 594 17.37 0.82 -22.01
N PRO A 595 18.69 0.60 -21.81
CA PRO A 595 19.28 0.52 -20.47
C PRO A 595 19.09 1.78 -19.63
N ALA A 596 19.21 2.98 -20.21
CA ALA A 596 19.05 4.23 -19.47
C ALA A 596 17.62 4.43 -18.94
N LEU A 597 16.62 4.04 -19.73
CA LEU A 597 15.22 4.09 -19.29
C LEU A 597 14.90 3.00 -18.26
N ALA A 598 15.47 1.80 -18.41
CA ALA A 598 15.35 0.73 -17.41
C ALA A 598 15.89 1.18 -16.05
N ASP A 599 17.11 1.73 -16.04
CA ASP A 599 17.75 2.35 -14.88
C ASP A 599 16.90 3.45 -14.24
N GLY A 600 16.29 4.32 -15.05
CA GLY A 600 15.39 5.37 -14.55
C GLY A 600 14.13 4.81 -13.90
N GLN A 601 13.56 3.73 -14.44
CA GLN A 601 12.40 3.06 -13.85
C GLN A 601 12.73 2.41 -12.50
N SER A 602 13.88 1.71 -12.40
CA SER A 602 14.37 1.11 -11.16
C SER A 602 14.61 2.16 -10.08
N ARG A 603 15.31 3.27 -10.40
CA ARG A 603 15.50 4.40 -9.46
C ARG A 603 14.19 4.97 -8.96
N GLY A 604 13.23 5.20 -9.85
CA GLY A 604 11.92 5.72 -9.47
C GLY A 604 11.11 4.74 -8.63
N GLY A 605 11.18 3.44 -8.92
CA GLY A 605 10.54 2.39 -8.13
C GLY A 605 11.15 2.27 -6.74
N PHE A 606 12.49 2.30 -6.65
CA PHE A 606 13.24 2.31 -5.41
C PHE A 606 12.90 3.51 -4.53
N ALA A 607 12.89 4.73 -5.08
CA ALA A 607 12.54 5.94 -4.33
C ALA A 607 11.15 5.84 -3.68
N GLN A 608 10.15 5.37 -4.42
CA GLN A 608 8.81 5.14 -3.88
C GLN A 608 8.77 4.01 -2.84
N GLY A 609 9.54 2.94 -3.06
CA GLY A 609 9.71 1.86 -2.09
C GLY A 609 10.33 2.33 -0.77
N VAL A 610 11.33 3.23 -0.82
CA VAL A 610 11.90 3.89 0.37
C VAL A 610 10.85 4.75 1.08
N GLY A 611 10.04 5.49 0.32
CA GLY A 611 8.90 6.24 0.83
C GLY A 611 7.94 5.35 1.62
N ALA A 612 7.45 4.28 1.00
CA ALA A 612 6.57 3.29 1.65
C ALA A 612 7.22 2.62 2.88
N ALA A 613 8.52 2.37 2.84
CA ALA A 613 9.25 1.74 3.94
C ALA A 613 9.43 2.65 5.15
N LEU A 614 9.73 3.94 4.95
CA LEU A 614 10.24 4.81 6.01
C LEU A 614 9.34 6.02 6.34
N LEU A 615 8.47 6.45 5.43
CA LEU A 615 7.85 7.78 5.49
C LEU A 615 6.33 7.80 5.26
N GLU A 616 5.86 7.09 4.24
CA GLU A 616 4.53 7.29 3.65
C GLU A 616 3.44 6.47 4.36
N GLU A 617 2.42 7.15 4.87
CA GLU A 617 1.22 6.51 5.44
C GLU A 617 -0.01 7.41 5.30
N PHE A 618 -1.12 6.83 4.85
CA PHE A 618 -2.44 7.42 4.99
C PHE A 618 -2.96 7.14 6.40
N VAL A 619 -2.90 8.16 7.25
CA VAL A 619 -3.27 8.07 8.66
C VAL A 619 -4.73 8.48 8.84
N TYR A 620 -5.46 7.66 9.59
CA TYR A 620 -6.84 7.92 9.98
C TYR A 620 -6.96 7.91 11.50
N GLY A 621 -7.72 8.85 12.06
CA GLY A 621 -8.12 8.80 13.46
C GLY A 621 -9.18 7.73 13.72
N ASP A 622 -9.34 7.33 14.98
CA ASP A 622 -10.35 6.34 15.40
C ASP A 622 -11.79 6.77 15.05
N ASP A 623 -12.02 8.07 14.87
CA ASP A 623 -13.30 8.65 14.47
C ASP A 623 -13.50 8.76 12.95
N GLY A 624 -12.56 8.26 12.15
CA GLY A 624 -12.57 8.31 10.69
C GLY A 624 -11.98 9.57 10.07
N SER A 625 -11.49 10.52 10.87
CA SER A 625 -10.80 11.72 10.36
C SER A 625 -9.55 11.34 9.56
N PHE A 626 -9.31 12.03 8.45
CA PHE A 626 -8.10 11.84 7.63
C PHE A 626 -7.01 12.82 8.07
N LEU A 627 -5.82 12.32 8.39
CA LEU A 627 -4.75 13.09 9.03
C LEU A 627 -3.53 13.32 8.13
N SER A 628 -3.54 12.82 6.88
CA SER A 628 -2.44 12.93 5.92
C SER A 628 -2.78 13.83 4.72
N GLY A 629 -3.43 14.98 4.98
CA GLY A 629 -4.05 15.84 3.95
C GLY A 629 -3.10 16.69 3.11
N THR A 630 -1.84 16.83 3.51
CA THR A 630 -0.85 17.68 2.83
C THR A 630 0.51 16.99 2.75
N PHE A 631 1.46 17.53 1.97
CA PHE A 631 2.84 17.03 1.98
C PHE A 631 3.63 17.38 3.26
N ALA A 632 3.06 18.16 4.18
CA ALA A 632 3.63 18.30 5.52
C ALA A 632 3.34 17.06 6.39
N ASP A 633 2.25 16.35 6.09
CA ASP A 633 1.76 15.20 6.86
C ASP A 633 2.04 13.88 6.13
N TYR A 634 1.84 13.86 4.80
CA TYR A 634 2.19 12.76 3.91
C TYR A 634 3.59 12.97 3.34
N LEU A 635 4.58 12.37 3.99
CA LEU A 635 5.99 12.61 3.73
C LEU A 635 6.45 11.85 2.47
N VAL A 636 6.42 12.52 1.33
CA VAL A 636 7.05 12.03 0.09
C VAL A 636 8.57 12.13 0.24
N PRO A 637 9.34 11.07 -0.07
CA PRO A 637 10.80 11.08 0.06
C PRO A 637 11.45 12.16 -0.82
N THR A 638 12.49 12.79 -0.29
CA THR A 638 13.34 13.72 -1.04
C THR A 638 14.68 13.08 -1.41
N SER A 639 15.52 13.81 -2.16
CA SER A 639 16.89 13.38 -2.46
C SER A 639 17.77 13.23 -1.21
N CYS A 640 17.36 13.76 -0.05
CA CYS A 640 18.10 13.61 1.20
C CYS A 640 17.87 12.25 1.87
N GLU A 641 16.75 11.59 1.59
CA GLU A 641 16.39 10.29 2.17
C GLU A 641 16.68 9.12 1.22
N VAL A 642 16.71 9.38 -0.09
CA VAL A 642 16.87 8.35 -1.12
C VAL A 642 18.31 8.33 -1.65
N PRO A 643 19.13 7.31 -1.29
CA PRO A 643 20.45 7.14 -1.91
C PRO A 643 20.33 6.69 -3.37
N ASP A 644 21.41 6.75 -4.16
CA ASP A 644 21.42 6.09 -5.47
C ASP A 644 21.61 4.58 -5.25
N PRO A 645 20.70 3.71 -5.72
CA PRO A 645 20.87 2.27 -5.61
C PRO A 645 21.93 1.78 -6.61
N MET A 646 22.63 0.70 -6.24
CA MET A 646 23.45 -0.05 -7.17
C MET A 646 22.55 -0.97 -8.00
N ILE A 647 22.31 -0.60 -9.25
CA ILE A 647 21.44 -1.34 -10.17
C ILE A 647 22.27 -2.33 -10.97
N LEU A 648 21.88 -3.60 -10.92
CA LEU A 648 22.46 -4.69 -11.71
C LEU A 648 21.37 -5.24 -12.63
N HIS A 649 21.77 -5.65 -13.82
CA HIS A 649 20.87 -6.24 -14.80
C HIS A 649 21.32 -7.66 -15.17
N MET A 650 20.33 -8.51 -15.39
CA MET A 650 20.45 -9.83 -15.97
C MET A 650 19.39 -9.95 -17.08
N GLU A 651 19.65 -10.73 -18.13
CA GLU A 651 18.68 -10.94 -19.20
C GLU A 651 18.39 -12.42 -19.40
N THR A 652 17.22 -12.88 -18.96
CA THR A 652 16.65 -14.18 -19.35
C THR A 652 15.41 -13.94 -20.22
N PRO A 653 15.54 -13.95 -21.57
CA PRO A 653 14.45 -13.58 -22.46
C PRO A 653 13.17 -14.40 -22.24
N SER A 654 12.03 -13.75 -22.39
CA SER A 654 10.73 -14.44 -22.35
C SER A 654 10.50 -15.24 -23.64
N PRO A 655 10.08 -16.50 -23.57
CA PRO A 655 9.60 -17.23 -24.74
C PRO A 655 8.19 -16.79 -25.20
N PHE A 656 7.48 -15.98 -24.41
CA PHE A 656 6.06 -15.66 -24.65
C PHE A 656 5.82 -14.28 -25.27
N THR A 657 6.81 -13.38 -25.26
CA THR A 657 6.69 -12.03 -25.84
C THR A 657 7.46 -11.90 -27.14
N PRO A 658 6.99 -11.11 -28.12
CA PRO A 658 7.61 -11.03 -29.45
C PRO A 658 9.09 -10.59 -29.44
N LEU A 659 9.49 -9.80 -28.44
CA LEU A 659 10.85 -9.26 -28.32
C LEU A 659 11.68 -9.93 -27.22
N GLY A 660 11.14 -10.95 -26.53
CA GLY A 660 11.78 -11.58 -25.37
C GLY A 660 11.88 -10.68 -24.14
N THR A 661 11.08 -9.61 -24.11
CA THR A 661 11.07 -8.58 -23.07
C THR A 661 10.06 -8.91 -21.96
N LYS A 662 10.36 -8.48 -20.74
CA LYS A 662 9.45 -8.51 -19.58
C LYS A 662 9.28 -7.08 -19.03
N GLY A 663 8.54 -6.93 -17.93
CA GLY A 663 8.42 -5.65 -17.24
C GLY A 663 9.52 -5.44 -16.20
N ILE A 664 9.82 -4.16 -15.93
CA ILE A 664 10.79 -3.70 -14.92
C ILE A 664 10.22 -2.54 -14.09
N GLY A 665 8.99 -2.13 -14.40
CA GLY A 665 8.43 -0.89 -13.93
C GLY A 665 8.02 -0.92 -12.47
N GLU A 666 7.77 -2.08 -11.86
CA GLU A 666 7.07 -2.15 -10.56
C GLU A 666 7.89 -2.84 -9.47
N GLY A 667 8.92 -3.60 -9.85
CA GLY A 667 9.70 -4.50 -8.99
C GLY A 667 10.11 -3.91 -7.64
N ASN A 668 10.88 -2.82 -7.63
CA ASN A 668 11.38 -2.23 -6.38
C ASN A 668 10.27 -1.69 -5.47
N ASN A 669 9.11 -1.31 -6.01
CA ASN A 669 7.99 -0.91 -5.16
C ASN A 669 7.46 -2.08 -4.31
N MET A 670 7.64 -3.31 -4.80
CA MET A 670 7.27 -4.56 -4.12
C MET A 670 8.37 -5.07 -3.18
N SER A 671 9.64 -5.05 -3.60
CA SER A 671 10.76 -5.61 -2.83
C SER A 671 11.37 -4.65 -1.80
N THR A 672 11.49 -3.36 -2.11
CA THR A 672 12.18 -2.40 -1.22
C THR A 672 11.55 -2.26 0.16
N PRO A 673 10.22 -2.17 0.30
CA PRO A 673 9.61 -2.09 1.63
C PRO A 673 10.00 -3.25 2.55
N VAL A 674 9.99 -4.49 2.03
CA VAL A 674 10.31 -5.66 2.84
C VAL A 674 11.82 -5.89 2.98
N CYS A 675 12.64 -5.53 1.99
CA CYS A 675 14.09 -5.59 2.10
C CYS A 675 14.60 -4.68 3.23
N ILE A 676 14.10 -3.44 3.30
CA ILE A 676 14.42 -2.50 4.40
C ILE A 676 13.88 -3.02 5.74
N ALA A 677 12.65 -3.55 5.77
CA ALA A 677 12.09 -4.14 6.98
C ALA A 677 12.92 -5.31 7.50
N ASN A 678 13.39 -6.19 6.61
CA ASN A 678 14.25 -7.31 6.95
C ASN A 678 15.60 -6.84 7.49
N ALA A 679 16.16 -5.77 6.91
CA ALA A 679 17.41 -5.18 7.39
C ALA A 679 17.26 -4.54 8.78
N VAL A 680 16.13 -3.86 9.06
CA VAL A 680 15.82 -3.35 10.42
C VAL A 680 15.58 -4.48 11.41
N ALA A 681 14.87 -5.54 11.01
CA ALA A 681 14.66 -6.73 11.84
C ALA A 681 15.99 -7.40 12.23
N ASP A 682 16.92 -7.56 11.28
CA ASP A 682 18.28 -8.04 11.58
C ASP A 682 19.03 -7.07 12.49
N ALA A 683 18.94 -5.76 12.23
CA ALA A 683 19.64 -4.75 13.02
C ALA A 683 19.21 -4.74 14.51
N LEU A 684 17.91 -4.92 14.77
CA LEU A 684 17.30 -4.81 16.09
C LEU A 684 17.05 -6.17 16.77
N GLY A 685 17.11 -7.27 16.03
CA GLY A 685 16.76 -8.60 16.54
C GLY A 685 15.27 -8.76 16.88
N VAL A 686 14.38 -8.07 16.14
CA VAL A 686 12.93 -8.07 16.40
C VAL A 686 12.13 -8.76 15.29
N ALA A 687 11.08 -9.48 15.67
CA ALA A 687 10.22 -10.18 14.72
C ALA A 687 9.10 -9.29 14.15
N ASP A 688 8.48 -8.46 14.99
CA ASP A 688 7.35 -7.60 14.62
C ASP A 688 7.85 -6.27 14.05
N ILE A 689 7.62 -6.07 12.75
CA ILE A 689 7.96 -4.86 12.02
C ILE A 689 6.70 -4.31 11.37
N ARG A 690 6.41 -3.04 11.63
CA ARG A 690 5.26 -2.33 11.05
C ARG A 690 5.71 -1.09 10.28
N LEU A 691 5.43 -1.07 8.98
CA LEU A 691 5.72 0.05 8.09
C LEU A 691 4.69 1.19 8.26
N PRO A 692 5.08 2.46 8.01
CA PRO A 692 6.45 2.91 7.79
C PRO A 692 7.30 2.86 9.07
N LEU A 693 8.61 2.67 8.91
CA LEU A 693 9.62 2.62 9.97
C LEU A 693 10.06 4.03 10.37
N THR A 694 9.09 4.84 10.81
CA THR A 694 9.36 6.20 11.26
C THR A 694 10.29 6.20 12.48
N PRO A 695 11.02 7.30 12.74
CA PRO A 695 11.91 7.38 13.90
C PRO A 695 11.21 7.08 15.23
N SER A 696 9.94 7.47 15.39
CA SER A 696 9.15 7.18 16.60
C SER A 696 8.85 5.69 16.76
N ARG A 697 8.54 4.97 15.68
CA ARG A 697 8.32 3.52 15.70
C ARG A 697 9.60 2.75 15.93
N ILE A 698 10.71 3.16 15.31
CA ILE A 698 12.03 2.56 15.54
C ILE A 698 12.48 2.78 16.99
N HIS A 699 12.31 3.99 17.53
CA HIS A 699 12.65 4.28 18.92
C HIS A 699 11.85 3.40 19.90
N ALA A 700 10.58 3.09 19.59
CA ALA A 700 9.79 2.16 20.39
C ALA A 700 10.34 0.71 20.35
N LEU A 701 10.94 0.29 19.23
CA LEU A 701 11.55 -1.03 19.06
C LEU A 701 12.93 -1.17 19.72
N LEU A 702 13.68 -0.07 19.83
CA LEU A 702 15.05 -0.05 20.37
C LEU A 702 15.17 -0.37 21.88
N ALA A 703 14.03 -0.58 22.57
CA ALA A 703 13.97 -0.93 24.00
C ALA A 703 14.91 -0.07 24.86
N THR A 704 14.55 1.20 25.11
CA THR A 704 15.17 1.92 26.22
C THR A 704 14.83 1.20 27.51
N THR A 705 15.82 0.54 28.12
CA THR A 705 15.80 0.21 29.54
C THR A 705 15.42 1.48 30.30
N ASP A 706 14.38 1.40 31.15
CA ASP A 706 13.97 2.52 32.00
C ASP A 706 15.23 3.05 32.72
N PRO A 707 15.59 4.34 32.62
CA PRO A 707 16.72 4.87 33.37
C PRO A 707 16.47 4.67 34.87
N GLU A 708 17.50 4.26 35.61
CA GLU A 708 17.39 4.07 37.06
C GLU A 708 16.89 5.35 37.74
N PRO A 709 16.03 5.23 38.77
CA PRO A 709 15.55 6.39 39.51
C PRO A 709 16.72 7.14 40.14
N SER A 710 16.72 8.47 40.02
CA SER A 710 17.70 9.29 40.71
C SER A 710 17.58 9.08 42.22
N PRO A 711 18.69 8.85 42.96
CA PRO A 711 18.64 8.69 44.40
C PRO A 711 18.09 9.97 45.04
N MET A 712 17.13 9.82 45.96
CA MET A 712 16.67 10.91 46.81
C MET A 712 17.89 11.49 47.55
N SER A 713 18.31 12.71 47.22
CA SER A 713 19.25 13.41 48.11
C SER A 713 18.53 13.62 49.44
N GLN A 714 19.14 13.16 50.53
CA GLN A 714 18.71 13.48 51.89
C GLN A 714 18.84 15.00 52.13
N ALA A 715 17.84 15.76 51.70
CA ALA A 715 17.64 17.12 52.15
C ALA A 715 16.53 17.10 53.19
N SER A 716 16.93 16.97 54.45
CA SER A 716 16.10 17.25 55.60
C SER A 716 15.74 18.74 55.62
N HIS A 717 14.52 19.07 55.20
CA HIS A 717 13.93 20.36 55.52
C HIS A 717 12.60 20.15 56.27
N PRO A 718 12.40 20.79 57.44
CA PRO A 718 11.11 20.83 58.10
C PRO A 718 10.09 21.53 57.21
N GLN A 719 8.89 20.97 57.10
CA GLN A 719 7.75 21.58 56.41
C GLN A 719 7.48 22.99 56.97
N ALA A 720 7.76 24.01 56.15
CA ALA A 720 7.18 25.33 56.30
C ALA A 720 5.95 25.42 55.37
N PRO A 721 4.90 26.17 55.75
CA PRO A 721 3.70 26.29 54.93
C PRO A 721 4.03 26.89 53.56
N VAL A 722 3.46 26.28 52.52
CA VAL A 722 3.64 26.62 51.11
C VAL A 722 3.40 28.11 50.88
N LYS A 723 4.47 28.87 50.63
CA LYS A 723 4.35 30.18 49.97
C LYS A 723 4.11 29.92 48.50
N LYS A 724 3.01 30.46 47.94
CA LYS A 724 2.75 30.53 46.50
C LYS A 724 4.02 30.98 45.76
N SER A 725 4.70 30.04 45.08
CA SER A 725 5.86 30.37 44.27
C SER A 725 5.38 31.07 43.00
N LYS A 726 5.99 32.21 42.67
CA LYS A 726 5.79 32.87 41.38
C LYS A 726 6.53 32.05 40.32
N GLY A 727 5.85 31.07 39.72
CA GLY A 727 6.39 30.38 38.54
C GLY A 727 5.79 29.01 38.18
N GLY A 728 5.10 28.32 39.10
CA GLY A 728 4.43 27.04 38.80
C GLY A 728 3.00 27.25 38.27
N HIS A 729 2.59 26.49 37.26
CA HIS A 729 1.17 26.39 36.91
C HIS A 729 0.48 25.44 37.89
N ALA A 730 -0.40 25.99 38.71
CA ALA A 730 -1.30 25.21 39.57
C ALA A 730 -2.50 24.75 38.73
N LEU A 731 -2.69 23.44 38.64
CA LEU A 731 -3.84 22.79 38.02
C LEU A 731 -4.90 22.57 39.10
N HIS A 732 -6.08 23.16 38.91
CA HIS A 732 -7.24 22.94 39.77
C HIS A 732 -8.27 22.08 39.04
N MET A 733 -8.84 21.10 39.74
CA MET A 733 -9.89 20.26 39.18
C MET A 733 -10.84 19.77 40.26
N SER A 734 -12.13 19.89 39.97
CA SER A 734 -13.21 19.38 40.79
C SER A 734 -14.17 18.52 39.96
N GLY A 735 -14.76 17.49 40.55
CA GLY A 735 -15.72 16.63 39.88
C GLY A 735 -16.43 15.69 40.84
N ALA A 736 -17.33 14.85 40.30
CA ALA A 736 -18.01 13.81 41.05
C ALA A 736 -18.14 12.52 40.23
N VAL A 737 -18.12 11.37 40.91
CA VAL A 737 -18.29 10.03 40.32
C VAL A 737 -19.21 9.18 41.20
N ASP A 738 -20.16 8.47 40.59
CA ASP A 738 -21.03 7.53 41.29
C ASP A 738 -20.37 6.14 41.29
N LEU A 739 -20.22 5.53 42.47
CA LEU A 739 -19.68 4.17 42.62
C LEU A 739 -20.73 3.25 43.26
N ALA A 740 -20.81 2.02 42.77
CA ALA A 740 -21.69 0.98 43.29
C ALA A 740 -21.10 0.30 44.55
N ALA A 741 -20.73 1.10 45.55
CA ALA A 741 -20.23 0.67 46.86
C ALA A 741 -20.73 1.62 47.95
N THR A 742 -20.77 1.20 49.21
CA THR A 742 -21.15 2.08 50.32
C THR A 742 -19.99 3.02 50.69
N PRO A 743 -20.25 4.19 51.29
CA PRO A 743 -19.19 5.08 51.78
C PRO A 743 -18.18 4.35 52.68
N GLU A 744 -18.64 3.44 53.55
CA GLU A 744 -17.78 2.67 54.46
C GLU A 744 -16.82 1.74 53.71
N GLN A 745 -17.28 1.10 52.63
CA GLN A 745 -16.45 0.21 51.81
C GLN A 745 -15.36 0.99 51.06
N VAL A 746 -15.71 2.13 50.47
CA VAL A 746 -14.75 3.01 49.78
C VAL A 746 -13.74 3.58 50.78
N TYR A 747 -14.22 4.02 51.94
CA TYR A 747 -13.38 4.57 53.00
C TYR A 747 -12.38 3.54 53.55
N ALA A 748 -12.81 2.27 53.70
CA ALA A 748 -11.93 1.18 54.12
C ALA A 748 -10.81 0.89 53.10
N VAL A 749 -11.09 0.98 51.79
CA VAL A 749 -10.08 0.82 50.73
C VAL A 749 -9.05 1.96 50.79
N LEU A 750 -9.50 3.20 51.01
CA LEU A 750 -8.62 4.38 51.07
C LEU A 750 -7.64 4.33 52.27
N LEU A 751 -8.02 3.67 53.37
CA LEU A 751 -7.16 3.49 54.55
C LEU A 751 -6.32 2.21 54.53
N SER A 752 -6.62 1.25 53.65
CA SER A 752 -5.89 -0.02 53.55
C SER A 752 -4.67 0.13 52.63
N PRO A 753 -3.43 -0.03 53.12
CA PRO A 753 -2.23 0.14 52.30
C PRO A 753 -2.20 -0.81 51.10
N ASP A 754 -2.55 -2.08 51.30
CA ASP A 754 -2.54 -3.11 50.26
C ASP A 754 -3.69 -2.93 49.25
N ALA A 755 -4.83 -2.39 49.68
CA ALA A 755 -5.93 -2.08 48.77
C ALA A 755 -5.63 -0.80 47.98
N LEU A 756 -5.13 0.24 48.63
CA LEU A 756 -4.74 1.50 48.00
C LEU A 756 -3.64 1.31 46.96
N ALA A 757 -2.65 0.44 47.22
CA ALA A 757 -1.61 0.10 46.25
C ALA A 757 -2.16 -0.50 44.94
N ARG A 758 -3.30 -1.23 45.01
CA ARG A 758 -3.98 -1.81 43.84
C ARG A 758 -4.91 -0.83 43.12
N VAL A 759 -5.22 0.31 43.74
CA VAL A 759 -6.10 1.36 43.20
C VAL A 759 -5.30 2.47 42.51
N VAL A 760 -4.05 2.71 42.90
CA VAL A 760 -3.20 3.76 42.31
C VAL A 760 -2.62 3.28 40.96
N PRO A 761 -2.97 3.93 39.82
CA PRO A 761 -2.47 3.53 38.51
C PRO A 761 -0.94 3.57 38.44
N GLY A 762 -0.34 2.47 37.96
CA GLY A 762 1.12 2.37 37.80
C GLY A 762 1.91 2.19 39.09
N CYS A 763 1.25 1.96 40.24
CA CYS A 763 1.89 1.66 41.50
C CYS A 763 2.55 0.27 41.47
N ARG A 764 3.86 0.22 41.72
CA ARG A 764 4.66 -1.01 41.81
C ARG A 764 4.90 -1.44 43.27
N GLY A 765 4.65 -0.56 44.22
CA GLY A 765 4.76 -0.85 45.65
C GLY A 765 4.40 0.37 46.51
N LEU A 766 3.78 0.10 47.65
CA LEU A 766 3.43 1.09 48.66
C LEU A 766 4.03 0.65 50.00
N THR A 767 4.77 1.52 50.66
CA THR A 767 5.39 1.25 51.97
C THR A 767 4.89 2.26 52.99
N LEU A 768 4.34 1.77 54.10
CA LEU A 768 3.93 2.62 55.22
C LEU A 768 5.18 3.20 55.91
N ILE A 769 5.26 4.53 56.01
CA ILE A 769 6.35 5.24 56.71
C ILE A 769 5.92 5.54 58.15
N SER A 770 4.71 6.06 58.32
CA SER A 770 4.08 6.35 59.62
C SER A 770 2.55 6.36 59.45
N GLU A 771 1.78 6.54 60.53
CA GLU A 771 0.31 6.53 60.49
C GLU A 771 -0.21 7.48 59.40
N ASN A 772 -0.97 6.95 58.44
CA ASN A 772 -1.52 7.68 57.29
C ASN A 772 -0.48 8.33 56.35
N HIS A 773 0.78 7.89 56.37
CA HIS A 773 1.86 8.41 55.52
C HIS A 773 2.63 7.28 54.82
N TYR A 774 2.68 7.36 53.50
CA TYR A 774 3.13 6.29 52.62
C TYR A 774 4.22 6.75 51.66
N ARG A 775 5.12 5.84 51.30
CA ARG A 775 5.99 5.96 50.13
C ARG A 775 5.43 5.08 49.03
N ALA A 776 5.26 5.62 47.83
CA ALA A 776 4.77 4.90 46.66
C ALA A 776 5.80 4.95 45.53
N ASP A 777 6.01 3.83 44.86
CA ASP A 777 6.78 3.74 43.62
C ASP A 777 5.79 3.65 42.46
N VAL A 778 5.64 4.73 41.69
CA VAL A 778 4.57 4.87 40.70
C VAL A 778 5.14 5.26 39.34
N THR A 779 4.74 4.56 38.29
CA THR A 779 5.04 4.94 36.91
C THR A 779 3.84 5.66 36.31
N ILE A 780 4.00 6.95 36.00
CA ILE A 780 2.95 7.78 35.39
C ILE A 780 3.33 8.09 33.94
N GLY A 781 2.41 7.85 33.01
CA GLY A 781 2.52 8.24 31.61
C GLY A 781 1.72 9.50 31.31
N ILE A 782 2.33 10.47 30.63
CA ILE A 782 1.67 11.66 30.07
C ILE A 782 2.04 11.72 28.58
N GLY A 783 1.09 11.39 27.71
CA GLY A 783 1.36 11.26 26.27
C GLY A 783 2.41 10.17 25.97
N LEU A 784 3.43 10.50 25.17
CA LEU A 784 4.54 9.61 24.83
C LEU A 784 5.59 9.49 25.96
N VAL A 785 5.48 10.27 27.03
CA VAL A 785 6.48 10.35 28.10
C VAL A 785 6.01 9.52 29.30
N LYS A 786 6.74 8.45 29.63
CA LYS A 786 6.58 7.71 30.88
C LYS A 786 7.67 8.12 31.87
N ALA A 787 7.29 8.31 33.12
CA ALA A 787 8.21 8.68 34.18
C ALA A 787 7.90 7.89 35.44
N ARG A 788 8.93 7.33 36.06
CA ARG A 788 8.84 6.66 37.36
C ARG A 788 9.10 7.68 38.46
N TYR A 789 8.18 7.76 39.41
CA TYR A 789 8.20 8.69 40.54
C TYR A 789 8.31 7.90 41.84
N LEU A 790 9.19 8.38 42.72
CA LEU A 790 9.10 8.08 44.15
C LEU A 790 8.20 9.14 44.77
N ALA A 791 6.97 8.74 45.09
CA ALA A 791 5.96 9.62 45.68
C ALA A 791 5.85 9.40 47.19
N GLN A 792 5.56 10.46 47.92
CA GLN A 792 5.05 10.41 49.28
C GLN A 792 3.57 10.79 49.25
N VAL A 793 2.73 10.02 49.95
CA VAL A 793 1.29 10.23 50.02
C VAL A 793 0.90 10.31 51.49
N ARG A 794 0.09 11.30 51.87
CA ARG A 794 -0.39 11.51 53.23
C ARG A 794 -1.91 11.66 53.24
N LEU A 795 -2.58 10.92 54.11
CA LEU A 795 -4.00 11.10 54.39
C LEU A 795 -4.15 11.96 55.66
N SER A 796 -5.09 12.91 55.62
CA SER A 796 -5.35 13.88 56.69
C SER A 796 -6.85 14.24 56.71
N ASP A 797 -7.30 14.98 57.73
CA ASP A 797 -8.70 15.41 57.88
C ASP A 797 -9.71 14.26 57.73
N LEU A 798 -9.41 13.12 58.36
CA LEU A 798 -10.22 11.91 58.30
C LEU A 798 -11.58 12.14 58.99
N ASP A 799 -12.67 12.02 58.24
CA ASP A 799 -14.06 12.05 58.71
C ASP A 799 -14.76 10.75 58.26
N PRO A 800 -14.60 9.63 58.99
CA PRO A 800 -15.18 8.35 58.59
C PRO A 800 -16.72 8.35 58.70
N PRO A 801 -17.46 7.83 57.70
CA PRO A 801 -17.05 7.40 56.36
C PRO A 801 -17.23 8.49 55.29
N HIS A 802 -17.39 9.75 55.67
CA HIS A 802 -17.87 10.85 54.82
C HIS A 802 -16.78 11.62 54.04
N GLY A 803 -15.51 11.56 54.43
CA GLY A 803 -14.47 12.26 53.65
C GLY A 803 -13.07 12.25 54.24
N LEU A 804 -12.09 12.62 53.41
CA LEU A 804 -10.68 12.78 53.81
C LEU A 804 -9.93 13.74 52.87
N SER A 805 -8.78 14.22 53.33
CA SER A 805 -7.82 14.99 52.53
C SER A 805 -6.62 14.10 52.14
N LEU A 806 -6.29 14.06 50.85
CA LEU A 806 -5.16 13.36 50.26
C LEU A 806 -4.10 14.37 49.81
N GLY A 807 -2.94 14.35 50.44
CA GLY A 807 -1.76 15.09 50.01
C GLY A 807 -0.70 14.19 49.39
N GLY A 808 -0.01 14.65 48.36
CA GLY A 808 1.04 13.88 47.71
C GLY A 808 2.13 14.73 47.09
N SER A 809 3.36 14.25 47.16
CA SER A 809 4.51 14.87 46.48
C SER A 809 5.36 13.80 45.82
N GLY A 810 5.78 14.00 44.57
CA GLY A 810 6.64 13.08 43.83
C GLY A 810 7.75 13.80 43.07
N VAL A 811 8.91 13.16 42.97
CA VAL A 811 10.07 13.67 42.22
C VAL A 811 10.52 12.62 41.21
N SER A 812 10.86 13.06 40.00
CA SER A 812 11.49 12.24 38.95
C SER A 812 12.60 13.03 38.24
N SER A 813 13.29 12.37 37.31
CA SER A 813 14.27 12.98 36.41
C SER A 813 13.67 14.05 35.47
N LEU A 814 12.35 14.11 35.35
CA LEU A 814 11.65 15.03 34.46
C LEU A 814 11.00 16.20 35.19
N GLY A 815 10.92 16.18 36.51
CA GLY A 815 10.34 17.26 37.31
C GLY A 815 9.82 16.81 38.68
N SER A 816 9.13 17.71 39.37
CA SER A 816 8.42 17.40 40.61
C SER A 816 6.93 17.75 40.48
N ALA A 817 6.11 17.02 41.21
CA ALA A 817 4.68 17.30 41.35
C ALA A 817 4.32 17.29 42.84
N GLU A 818 3.56 18.26 43.28
CA GLU A 818 2.99 18.32 44.63
C GLU A 818 1.52 18.67 44.51
N GLY A 819 0.65 17.95 45.21
CA GLY A 819 -0.77 18.22 45.17
C GLY A 819 -1.48 17.84 46.46
N ASN A 820 -2.61 18.49 46.69
CA ASN A 820 -3.52 18.18 47.77
C ASN A 820 -4.95 18.18 47.21
N GLY A 821 -5.77 17.23 47.66
CA GLY A 821 -7.16 17.15 47.28
C GLY A 821 -8.04 16.68 48.42
N ARG A 822 -9.29 17.14 48.41
CA ARG A 822 -10.32 16.74 49.37
C ARG A 822 -11.32 15.83 48.68
N LEU A 823 -11.65 14.74 49.36
CA LEU A 823 -12.65 13.77 48.95
C LEU A 823 -13.85 13.83 49.88
N GLN A 824 -15.05 13.83 49.33
CA GLN A 824 -16.32 13.71 50.05
C GLN A 824 -17.10 12.53 49.50
N LEU A 825 -17.71 11.75 50.40
CA LEU A 825 -18.41 10.51 50.11
C LEU A 825 -19.85 10.66 50.60
N GLU A 826 -20.80 10.70 49.68
CA GLU A 826 -22.23 10.89 49.97
C GLU A 826 -23.02 9.64 49.56
N PRO A 827 -23.87 9.07 50.42
CA PRO A 827 -24.69 7.92 50.06
C PRO A 827 -25.73 8.28 48.99
N THR A 828 -25.98 7.36 48.05
CA THR A 828 -27.03 7.46 47.03
C THR A 828 -27.90 6.19 47.02
N PRO A 829 -29.09 6.20 46.40
CA PRO A 829 -29.97 5.01 46.38
C PRO A 829 -29.34 3.75 45.77
N ASN A 830 -28.33 3.89 44.90
CA ASN A 830 -27.67 2.80 44.17
C ASN A 830 -26.19 2.61 44.57
N GLY A 831 -25.74 3.21 45.67
CA GLY A 831 -24.33 3.17 46.11
C GLY A 831 -23.92 4.46 46.80
N MET A 832 -22.92 5.15 46.27
CA MET A 832 -22.47 6.45 46.78
C MET A 832 -21.97 7.36 45.66
N ARG A 833 -21.87 8.66 45.94
CA ARG A 833 -21.26 9.69 45.10
C ARG A 833 -20.00 10.20 45.78
N LEU A 834 -18.87 10.08 45.08
CA LEU A 834 -17.59 10.61 45.51
C LEU A 834 -17.36 11.93 44.78
N SER A 835 -17.35 13.02 45.54
CA SER A 835 -16.99 14.35 45.06
C SER A 835 -15.53 14.63 45.42
N TYR A 836 -14.78 15.19 44.49
CA TYR A 836 -13.37 15.52 44.69
C TYR A 836 -13.08 16.94 44.24
N ASP A 837 -12.17 17.59 44.96
CA ASP A 837 -11.58 18.89 44.61
C ASP A 837 -10.09 18.83 44.90
N TYR A 838 -9.24 19.03 43.90
CA TYR A 838 -7.80 18.92 44.07
C TYR A 838 -7.04 20.05 43.35
N GLU A 839 -5.89 20.39 43.92
CA GLU A 839 -4.88 21.28 43.36
C GLU A 839 -3.55 20.53 43.21
N VAL A 840 -2.92 20.58 42.04
CA VAL A 840 -1.56 20.06 41.82
C VAL A 840 -0.68 21.15 41.21
N ALA A 841 0.47 21.38 41.81
CA ALA A 841 1.57 22.15 41.25
C ALA A 841 2.60 21.20 40.60
N VAL A 842 2.89 21.41 39.31
CA VAL A 842 3.93 20.66 38.58
C VAL A 842 5.07 21.60 38.21
N SER A 843 6.31 21.12 38.37
CA SER A 843 7.53 21.86 38.02
C SER A 843 8.49 21.00 37.18
N GLY A 844 9.50 21.62 36.58
CA GLY A 844 10.50 20.94 35.75
C GLY A 844 10.10 20.81 34.27
N LYS A 845 10.72 19.86 33.55
CA LYS A 845 10.48 19.66 32.10
C LYS A 845 9.04 19.25 31.79
N VAL A 846 8.37 18.56 32.73
CA VAL A 846 6.94 18.20 32.62
C VAL A 846 6.03 19.44 32.55
N ALA A 847 6.40 20.55 33.19
CA ALA A 847 5.61 21.79 33.14
C ALA A 847 5.65 22.47 31.75
N ALA A 848 6.64 22.16 30.91
CA ALA A 848 6.78 22.72 29.56
C ALA A 848 5.81 22.12 28.53
N VAL A 849 5.08 21.06 28.89
CA VAL A 849 4.19 20.29 28.01
C VAL A 849 2.83 20.99 27.77
N GLY A 850 2.56 22.10 28.47
CA GLY A 850 1.37 22.94 28.29
C GLY A 850 0.16 22.49 29.14
N GLY A 851 -0.60 23.47 29.66
CA GLY A 851 -1.66 23.23 30.66
C GLY A 851 -2.78 22.29 30.21
N ARG A 852 -3.27 22.44 28.97
CA ARG A 852 -4.39 21.63 28.45
C ARG A 852 -4.06 20.14 28.31
N MET A 853 -2.81 19.81 27.99
CA MET A 853 -2.39 18.41 27.84
C MET A 853 -2.21 17.74 29.21
N LEU A 854 -1.69 18.49 30.20
CA LEU A 854 -1.59 18.04 31.59
C LEU A 854 -2.98 17.82 32.21
N GLU A 855 -3.94 18.70 31.95
CA GLU A 855 -5.35 18.53 32.37
C GLU A 855 -5.98 17.28 31.76
N GLY A 856 -5.77 17.04 30.46
CA GLY A 856 -6.28 15.86 29.77
C GLY A 856 -5.73 14.55 30.35
N ALA A 857 -4.41 14.50 30.58
CA ALA A 857 -3.76 13.33 31.18
C ALA A 857 -4.21 13.09 32.63
N ALA A 858 -4.33 14.15 33.44
CA ALA A 858 -4.81 14.06 34.81
C ALA A 858 -6.24 13.51 34.89
N LYS A 859 -7.14 13.92 33.98
CA LYS A 859 -8.50 13.37 33.88
C LYS A 859 -8.52 11.87 33.60
N VAL A 860 -7.64 11.39 32.71
CA VAL A 860 -7.54 9.96 32.38
C VAL A 860 -7.05 9.16 33.58
N VAL A 861 -6.02 9.63 34.28
CA VAL A 861 -5.47 8.96 35.48
C VAL A 861 -6.50 8.92 36.60
N LEU A 862 -7.23 10.02 36.83
CA LEU A 862 -8.31 10.04 37.83
C LEU A 862 -9.46 9.11 37.48
N LYS A 863 -9.85 9.04 36.21
CA LYS A 863 -10.87 8.09 35.76
C LYS A 863 -10.44 6.64 36.06
N GLN A 864 -9.21 6.28 35.75
CA GLN A 864 -8.65 4.95 36.05
C GLN A 864 -8.60 4.66 37.55
N LEU A 865 -8.17 5.63 38.35
CA LEU A 865 -8.13 5.54 39.81
C LEU A 865 -9.53 5.26 40.37
N PHE A 866 -10.55 6.04 39.98
CA PHE A 866 -11.91 5.85 40.50
C PHE A 866 -12.56 4.55 40.01
N GLU A 867 -12.29 4.12 38.77
CA GLU A 867 -12.74 2.81 38.27
C GLU A 867 -12.10 1.64 39.04
N GLN A 868 -10.84 1.75 39.44
CA GLN A 868 -10.18 0.75 40.28
C GLN A 868 -10.66 0.82 41.74
N LEU A 869 -10.90 2.02 42.27
CA LEU A 869 -11.44 2.24 43.61
C LEU A 869 -12.82 1.61 43.75
N GLY A 870 -13.70 1.83 42.77
CA GLY A 870 -15.04 1.21 42.74
C GLY A 870 -14.98 -0.31 42.68
N ARG A 871 -14.07 -0.88 41.88
CA ARG A 871 -13.87 -2.34 41.78
C ARG A 871 -13.35 -2.95 43.09
N GLN A 872 -12.39 -2.29 43.76
CA GLN A 872 -11.87 -2.78 45.04
C GLN A 872 -12.87 -2.61 46.18
N ALA A 873 -13.61 -1.50 46.22
CA ALA A 873 -14.57 -1.23 47.29
C ALA A 873 -15.85 -2.07 47.18
N GLY A 874 -16.32 -2.37 45.96
CA GLY A 874 -17.47 -3.25 45.73
C GLY A 874 -17.24 -4.72 46.12
N GLY A 875 -15.98 -5.08 46.45
CA GLY A 875 -15.52 -6.45 46.62
C GLY A 875 -15.49 -7.20 45.28
N ASP A 876 -14.57 -8.16 45.13
CA ASP A 876 -14.69 -9.19 44.09
C ASP A 876 -15.95 -10.04 44.37
N ALA A 877 -17.13 -9.49 44.10
CA ALA A 877 -18.13 -10.27 43.42
C ALA A 877 -17.58 -10.48 42.02
N ALA A 878 -16.78 -11.56 41.88
CA ALA A 878 -16.97 -12.39 40.70
C ALA A 878 -18.48 -12.52 40.55
N VAL A 879 -19.05 -11.83 39.57
CA VAL A 879 -20.35 -12.20 39.02
C VAL A 879 -20.15 -13.69 38.71
N PRO A 880 -20.78 -14.64 39.44
CA PRO A 880 -20.82 -16.00 38.96
C PRO A 880 -21.42 -15.85 37.57
N GLY A 881 -20.64 -16.26 36.56
CA GLY A 881 -20.91 -15.94 35.17
C GLY A 881 -22.40 -15.96 34.90
N GLN A 882 -22.91 -14.91 34.23
CA GLN A 882 -24.29 -14.88 33.76
C GLN A 882 -24.61 -16.26 33.24
N SER A 883 -25.40 -16.97 34.04
CA SER A 883 -25.60 -18.39 33.87
C SER A 883 -26.09 -18.61 32.45
N TRP A 884 -25.45 -19.53 31.74
CA TRP A 884 -25.97 -20.22 30.55
C TRP A 884 -27.51 -20.28 30.56
N TRP A 885 -28.12 -20.48 31.74
CA TRP A 885 -29.55 -20.62 31.92
C TRP A 885 -30.36 -19.36 31.65
N ARG A 886 -29.84 -18.16 31.94
CA ARG A 886 -30.56 -16.90 31.64
C ARG A 886 -30.51 -16.57 30.16
N HIS A 887 -29.42 -16.94 29.47
CA HIS A 887 -29.33 -16.82 28.00
C HIS A 887 -30.25 -17.85 27.32
N LEU A 888 -30.33 -19.08 27.85
CA LEU A 888 -31.26 -20.11 27.38
C LEU A 888 -32.73 -19.74 27.63
N LEU A 889 -33.06 -19.13 28.77
CA LEU A 889 -34.43 -18.69 29.09
C LEU A 889 -34.88 -17.49 28.26
N ASN A 890 -33.96 -16.60 27.87
CA ASN A 890 -34.23 -15.51 26.93
C ASN A 890 -34.36 -16.00 25.48
N LEU A 891 -33.55 -17.00 25.06
CA LEU A 891 -33.69 -17.66 23.76
C LEU A 891 -34.97 -18.49 23.64
N LEU A 892 -35.49 -19.00 24.76
CA LEU A 892 -36.75 -19.78 24.83
C LEU A 892 -37.98 -18.93 25.15
N GLY A 893 -37.84 -17.61 25.31
CA GLY A 893 -38.97 -16.69 25.49
C GLY A 893 -39.74 -16.84 26.81
N VAL A 894 -39.11 -17.34 27.88
CA VAL A 894 -39.77 -17.52 29.18
C VAL A 894 -39.00 -16.78 30.28
N SER A 895 -39.33 -15.51 30.50
CA SER A 895 -39.98 -15.03 31.75
C SER A 895 -40.05 -13.50 31.83
N LYS A 896 -41.02 -13.06 32.63
CA LYS A 896 -41.55 -11.70 32.82
C LYS A 896 -40.55 -10.65 33.32
#